data_AF-A0A521I0C9-F1
#
_entry.id   AF-A0A521I0C9-F1
#
_cell.length_a   1.000
_cell.length_b   1.000
_cell.length_c   1.000
_cell.angle_alpha   90.00
_cell.angle_beta   90.00
_cell.angle_gamma   90.00
#
_symmetry.space_group_name_H-M   'P 1'
#
loop_
_entity.id
_entity.type
_entity.pdbx_description
1 polymer ?
#
loop_
_entity_poly.entity_id
_entity_poly.type
_entity_poly.pdbx_seq_one_letter_code
_entity_poly.pdbx_strand_id
1 'polypeptide(L)'
;MSQQSSQTESSGQRAEQPSFLAQFPEDTFKRWLAVLIAFVALLVAIAAFLQTRASNQANHYARESQQDAIEATGTQTRGQQQYQYDQYGVINLRDELYSRAIETGARSQPRTPLSQAYLDAMNNAALRELSPFLQGDYIRTDHEGFREVTDYGRYEVETYIYTSTLLSELREANASTGAAWSGKSDYFIAIIAILAVALFLFGMAGTLHSTLPRFLFVAVGLVISVVAIVAMLVTAALPIHETPQAALELFARAEGDAYQARNYHARDPVEWKQHHDTFYQKAIDAYTASLQLDPNYANALGARGLAYLNAEPRQPDKGVADLKRALDNGKRDYTTLWNYGFALYLVGDFEKVKAPSDQALELNPRICGPAFNTAVALLADAKFDAAKFEYEKSIARCDAIYQRAKQNGEQAPYSLWNEMQGAVDDLENMLCVLDQKAYCYEGRDKPPIGPENATAIVTQATAWRKRIKESLSALEFYGSVQPPSSQAEWGPLTFSCGATNTDGAYIRNTDNVQNFADRYTSYPPILAVWDYKGMPAKMNLRWKVFHDGAEDLNLRFTEDWSLQQAGSAQRKIDSWFIMGAGTYDVEVYGNGQLLTSGRFQIMPASTAKPDLPIDVESVAFADSLSDNCAAWSLGDGAVSVGELHIVTREQDHSYQSICRYCDAVDDFYYEANARYVTGAEDFGYGLVYRSDASKKNFYEFAITADGNYNIARYAADYCDAAQQKRWCNLSEWTPSEYIQRGGSNKLGVLCQAETCKFYINNHLVNTLSDSALRKGYFGVSVDKADLEAAFDNVRVWNLK
;
A
#
# COMPACT_ATOMS: atom_id res chain seq x y z
N MET A 1 -5.30 99.49 54.07
CA MET A 1 -6.48 100.39 54.18
C MET A 1 -7.59 99.62 54.86
N SER A 2 -8.10 100.15 56.00
CA SER A 2 -9.38 99.90 56.70
C SER A 2 -9.83 98.45 56.98
N GLN A 3 -10.35 98.04 58.13
CA GLN A 3 -10.78 98.72 59.36
C GLN A 3 -11.04 97.63 60.43
N GLN A 4 -10.99 98.02 61.70
CA GLN A 4 -11.38 97.24 62.87
C GLN A 4 -12.88 96.89 62.89
N SER A 5 -13.24 95.80 63.58
CA SER A 5 -14.18 95.85 64.71
C SER A 5 -14.28 94.50 65.43
N SER A 6 -14.02 94.51 66.73
CA SER A 6 -14.31 93.47 67.73
C SER A 6 -15.75 93.55 68.23
N GLN A 7 -16.37 92.42 68.59
CA GLN A 7 -17.35 92.22 69.70
C GLN A 7 -17.81 90.73 69.70
N THR A 8 -17.37 89.92 70.67
CA THR A 8 -18.05 89.48 71.93
C THR A 8 -19.30 88.58 71.78
N GLU A 9 -19.11 87.33 72.21
CA GLU A 9 -20.00 86.37 72.91
C GLU A 9 -21.50 86.30 72.62
N SER A 10 -21.96 85.10 72.22
CA SER A 10 -23.15 84.45 72.79
C SER A 10 -23.29 83.00 72.28
N SER A 11 -23.61 82.11 73.21
CA SER A 11 -23.91 80.68 73.08
C SER A 11 -24.93 80.34 72.00
N GLY A 12 -24.58 79.37 71.14
CA GLY A 12 -25.49 78.74 70.19
C GLY A 12 -25.15 77.26 70.02
N GLN A 13 -26.07 76.41 70.46
CA GLN A 13 -26.07 74.95 70.30
C GLN A 13 -25.70 74.53 68.87
N ARG A 14 -24.71 73.64 68.72
CA ARG A 14 -24.64 72.73 67.58
C ARG A 14 -24.91 71.33 68.09
N ALA A 15 -26.08 70.83 67.72
CA ALA A 15 -26.44 69.43 67.80
C ALA A 15 -25.42 68.61 67.00
N GLU A 16 -24.49 67.95 67.68
CA GLU A 16 -23.79 66.82 67.10
C GLU A 16 -24.74 65.63 67.16
N GLN A 17 -25.24 65.25 65.98
CA GLN A 17 -25.87 63.95 65.77
C GLN A 17 -24.90 62.86 66.26
N PRO A 18 -25.35 61.90 67.09
CA PRO A 18 -24.52 60.75 67.39
C PRO A 18 -24.30 59.99 66.08
N SER A 19 -23.04 59.87 65.66
CA SER A 19 -22.67 58.99 64.55
C SER A 19 -23.22 57.58 64.84
N PHE A 20 -23.83 56.97 63.83
CA PHE A 20 -24.37 55.60 63.87
C PHE A 20 -23.34 54.52 64.29
N LEU A 21 -22.06 54.90 64.40
CA LEU A 21 -20.96 54.03 64.80
C LEU A 21 -20.65 54.04 66.31
N ALA A 22 -21.42 54.78 67.12
CA ALA A 22 -21.23 54.78 68.57
C ALA A 22 -21.88 53.54 69.23
N GLN A 23 -21.00 52.61 69.62
CA GLN A 23 -21.21 51.46 70.53
C GLN A 23 -21.99 50.25 69.98
N PHE A 24 -21.42 49.56 69.00
CA PHE A 24 -21.54 48.09 69.00
C PHE A 24 -20.88 47.56 70.28
N PRO A 25 -21.57 46.80 71.15
CA PRO A 25 -20.95 46.25 72.35
C PRO A 25 -19.77 45.37 71.94
N GLU A 26 -18.61 45.56 72.57
CA GLU A 26 -17.36 44.88 72.21
C GLU A 26 -17.53 43.34 72.25
N ASP A 27 -18.35 42.86 73.19
CA ASP A 27 -18.75 41.46 73.32
C ASP A 27 -19.56 40.95 72.12
N THR A 28 -20.46 41.77 71.58
CA THR A 28 -21.29 41.40 70.42
C THR A 28 -20.43 41.26 69.17
N PHE A 29 -19.48 42.16 68.95
CA PHE A 29 -18.55 42.04 67.82
C PHE A 29 -17.67 40.79 67.97
N LYS A 30 -17.07 40.55 69.14
CA LYS A 30 -16.20 39.39 69.37
C LYS A 30 -16.95 38.07 69.14
N ARG A 31 -18.22 37.98 69.53
CA ARG A 31 -19.09 36.83 69.25
C ARG A 31 -19.31 36.63 67.75
N TRP A 32 -19.67 37.70 67.01
CA TRP A 32 -19.85 37.61 65.56
C TRP A 32 -18.55 37.27 64.82
N LEU A 33 -17.42 37.84 65.24
CA LEU A 33 -16.11 37.50 64.68
C LEU A 33 -15.77 36.02 64.91
N ALA A 34 -16.05 35.49 66.11
CA ALA A 34 -15.85 34.07 66.41
C ALA A 34 -16.70 33.18 65.50
N VAL A 35 -17.95 33.57 65.20
CA VAL A 35 -18.81 32.86 64.25
C VAL A 35 -18.22 32.88 62.84
N LEU A 36 -17.71 34.03 62.37
CA LEU A 36 -17.06 34.14 61.06
C LEU A 36 -15.80 33.26 60.96
N ILE A 37 -14.96 33.27 61.99
CA ILE A 37 -13.76 32.42 62.05
C ILE A 37 -14.15 30.94 62.02
N ALA A 38 -15.14 30.53 62.82
CA ALA A 38 -15.63 29.15 62.83
C ALA A 38 -16.22 28.73 61.47
N PHE A 39 -16.95 29.62 60.81
CA PHE A 39 -17.51 29.38 59.48
C PHE A 39 -16.42 29.20 58.42
N VAL A 40 -15.39 30.06 58.40
CA VAL A 40 -14.28 29.94 57.45
C VAL A 40 -13.44 28.71 57.74
N ALA A 41 -13.23 28.36 59.01
CA ALA A 41 -12.55 27.12 59.39
C ALA A 41 -13.30 25.87 58.88
N LEU A 42 -14.64 25.88 58.94
CA LEU A 42 -15.46 24.84 58.33
C LEU A 42 -15.29 24.79 56.80
N LEU A 43 -15.25 25.95 56.13
CA LEU A 43 -14.98 26.02 54.68
C LEU A 43 -13.60 25.46 54.32
N VAL A 44 -12.57 25.73 55.13
CA VAL A 44 -11.23 25.14 54.96
C VAL A 44 -11.30 23.61 55.07
N ALA A 45 -12.02 23.09 56.05
CA ALA A 45 -12.20 21.64 56.21
C ALA A 45 -12.95 21.00 55.03
N ILE A 46 -13.99 21.66 54.51
CA ILE A 46 -14.71 21.20 53.31
C ILE A 46 -13.79 21.23 52.08
N ALA A 47 -13.04 22.31 51.88
CA ALA A 47 -12.09 22.41 50.78
C ALA A 47 -11.00 21.34 50.86
N ALA A 48 -10.47 21.06 52.05
CA ALA A 48 -9.49 20.00 52.29
C ALA A 48 -10.04 18.60 52.02
N PHE A 49 -11.31 18.34 52.39
CA PHE A 49 -11.99 17.10 52.05
C PHE A 49 -12.15 16.93 50.52
N LEU A 50 -12.60 17.97 49.83
CA LEU A 50 -12.74 17.97 48.37
C LEU A 50 -11.38 17.81 47.66
N GLN A 51 -10.34 18.48 48.17
CA GLN A 51 -8.97 18.35 47.71
C GLN A 51 -8.47 16.90 47.84
N THR A 52 -8.65 16.29 49.02
CA THR A 52 -8.23 14.90 49.26
C THR A 52 -8.97 13.93 48.34
N ARG A 53 -10.29 14.13 48.15
CA ARG A 53 -11.08 13.32 47.23
C ARG A 53 -10.59 13.44 45.79
N ALA A 54 -10.35 14.67 45.31
CA ALA A 54 -9.82 14.91 43.97
C ALA A 54 -8.43 14.29 43.79
N SER A 55 -7.55 14.41 44.78
CA SER A 55 -6.21 13.80 44.77
C SER A 55 -6.26 12.28 44.75
N ASN A 56 -7.17 11.66 45.53
CA ASN A 56 -7.35 10.21 45.51
C ASN A 56 -7.82 9.71 44.14
N GLN A 57 -8.70 10.45 43.47
CA GLN A 57 -9.16 10.11 42.13
C GLN A 57 -8.05 10.29 41.08
N ALA A 58 -7.26 11.37 41.17
CA ALA A 58 -6.07 11.54 40.33
C ALA A 58 -5.09 10.37 40.48
N ASN A 59 -4.83 9.95 41.72
CA ASN A 59 -3.95 8.81 42.02
C ASN A 59 -4.53 7.47 41.53
N HIS A 60 -5.85 7.31 41.51
CA HIS A 60 -6.50 6.13 40.91
C HIS A 60 -6.19 6.05 39.42
N TYR A 61 -6.55 7.07 38.65
CA TYR A 61 -6.34 7.08 37.20
C TYR A 61 -4.86 7.03 36.81
N ALA A 62 -3.97 7.62 37.63
CA ALA A 62 -2.53 7.49 37.42
C ALA A 62 -2.04 6.04 37.52
N ARG A 63 -2.60 5.23 38.43
CA ARG A 63 -2.27 3.81 38.54
C ARG A 63 -2.83 2.99 37.37
N GLU A 64 -4.09 3.23 37.00
CA GLU A 64 -4.72 2.57 35.84
C GLU A 64 -3.91 2.86 34.56
N SER A 65 -3.58 4.14 34.30
CA SER A 65 -2.76 4.53 33.15
C SER A 65 -1.38 3.84 33.14
N GLN A 66 -0.73 3.70 34.30
CA GLN A 66 0.54 2.96 34.39
C GLN A 66 0.37 1.47 34.10
N GLN A 67 -0.70 0.84 34.59
CA GLN A 67 -1.01 -0.56 34.31
C GLN A 67 -1.27 -0.77 32.82
N ASP A 68 -2.13 0.06 32.22
CA ASP A 68 -2.43 0.03 30.79
C ASP A 68 -1.16 0.21 29.94
N ALA A 69 -0.25 1.10 30.36
CA ALA A 69 1.02 1.32 29.65
C ALA A 69 1.92 0.08 29.64
N ILE A 70 2.02 -0.61 30.78
CA ILE A 70 2.82 -1.84 30.92
C ILE A 70 2.19 -2.96 30.08
N GLU A 71 0.87 -3.12 30.14
CA GLU A 71 0.16 -4.15 29.39
C GLU A 71 0.18 -3.88 27.88
N ALA A 72 -0.01 -2.63 27.45
CA ALA A 72 0.10 -2.21 26.05
C ALA A 72 1.49 -2.56 25.48
N THR A 73 2.54 -2.16 26.19
CA THR A 73 3.93 -2.43 25.79
C THR A 73 4.21 -3.93 25.73
N GLY A 74 3.76 -4.69 26.74
CA GLY A 74 3.93 -6.13 26.80
C GLY A 74 3.21 -6.86 25.66
N THR A 75 1.96 -6.47 25.39
CA THR A 75 1.14 -7.04 24.31
C THR A 75 1.72 -6.71 22.94
N GLN A 76 2.07 -5.45 22.69
CA GLN A 76 2.69 -5.03 21.44
C GLN A 76 4.02 -5.75 21.19
N THR A 77 4.90 -5.84 22.20
CA THR A 77 6.20 -6.48 22.04
C THR A 77 6.07 -7.97 21.73
N ARG A 78 5.23 -8.70 22.48
CA ARG A 78 5.00 -10.13 22.22
C ARG A 78 4.34 -10.36 20.87
N GLY A 79 3.35 -9.55 20.51
CA GLY A 79 2.65 -9.63 19.25
C GLY A 79 3.56 -9.40 18.04
N GLN A 80 4.38 -8.35 18.09
CA GLN A 80 5.36 -8.06 17.04
C GLN A 80 6.41 -9.17 16.91
N GLN A 81 6.89 -9.73 18.02
CA GLN A 81 7.82 -10.86 17.99
C GLN A 81 7.18 -12.10 17.36
N GLN A 82 5.93 -12.40 17.71
CA GLN A 82 5.19 -13.53 17.13
C GLN A 82 4.98 -13.31 15.63
N TYR A 83 4.48 -12.15 15.22
CA TYR A 83 4.28 -11.81 13.82
C TYR A 83 5.58 -11.90 13.01
N GLN A 84 6.68 -11.32 13.51
CA GLN A 84 7.97 -11.38 12.84
C GLN A 84 8.48 -12.80 12.68
N TYR A 85 8.32 -13.64 13.71
CA TYR A 85 8.69 -15.05 13.64
C TYR A 85 7.85 -15.81 12.59
N ASP A 86 6.54 -15.60 12.58
CA ASP A 86 5.63 -16.28 11.65
C ASP A 86 5.88 -15.85 10.21
N GLN A 87 5.90 -14.54 9.95
CA GLN A 87 6.09 -13.98 8.61
C GLN A 87 7.51 -14.25 8.10
N TYR A 88 8.53 -13.82 8.82
CA TYR A 88 9.89 -13.83 8.29
C TYR A 88 10.65 -15.13 8.56
N GLY A 89 10.18 -15.94 9.51
CA GLY A 89 10.73 -17.26 9.80
C GLY A 89 9.99 -18.38 9.08
N VAL A 90 8.74 -18.62 9.45
CA VAL A 90 8.00 -19.82 9.04
C VAL A 90 7.47 -19.70 7.61
N ILE A 91 6.88 -18.56 7.24
CA ILE A 91 6.30 -18.36 5.91
C ILE A 91 7.39 -18.28 4.83
N ASN A 92 8.46 -17.53 5.08
CA ASN A 92 9.61 -17.49 4.17
C ASN A 92 10.21 -18.88 3.94
N LEU A 93 10.32 -19.71 4.97
CA LEU A 93 10.78 -21.09 4.83
C LEU A 93 9.82 -21.92 3.97
N ARG A 94 8.50 -21.80 4.18
CA ARG A 94 7.48 -22.48 3.38
C ARG A 94 7.59 -22.10 1.90
N ASP A 95 7.73 -20.81 1.61
CA ASP A 95 7.87 -20.30 0.24
C ASP A 95 9.20 -20.73 -0.40
N GLU A 96 10.28 -20.79 0.37
CA GLU A 96 11.56 -21.32 -0.11
C GLU A 96 11.42 -22.79 -0.53
N LEU A 97 10.76 -23.61 0.30
CA LEU A 97 10.52 -25.03 -0.04
C LEU A 97 9.67 -25.16 -1.32
N TYR A 98 8.63 -24.35 -1.47
CA TYR A 98 7.83 -24.32 -2.69
C TYR A 98 8.70 -23.99 -3.92
N SER A 99 9.51 -22.94 -3.81
CA SER A 99 10.43 -22.51 -4.87
C SER A 99 11.40 -23.63 -5.27
N ARG A 100 12.02 -24.30 -4.30
CA ARG A 100 12.91 -25.45 -4.55
C ARG A 100 12.20 -26.61 -5.26
N ALA A 101 10.93 -26.85 -4.95
CA ALA A 101 10.14 -27.84 -5.66
C ALA A 101 10.00 -27.49 -7.15
N ILE A 102 9.67 -26.24 -7.46
CA ILE A 102 9.57 -25.75 -8.85
C ILE A 102 10.90 -25.89 -9.59
N GLU A 103 12.00 -25.39 -9.00
CA GLU A 103 13.36 -25.46 -9.60
C GLU A 103 13.78 -26.90 -9.96
N THR A 104 13.34 -27.86 -9.16
CA THR A 104 13.73 -29.27 -9.30
C THR A 104 12.75 -30.08 -10.14
N GLY A 105 11.77 -29.45 -10.79
CA GLY A 105 10.87 -30.09 -11.74
C GLY A 105 9.50 -30.49 -11.19
N ALA A 106 8.93 -29.73 -10.25
CA ALA A 106 7.54 -29.95 -9.81
C ALA A 106 6.49 -29.82 -10.94
N ARG A 107 6.86 -29.17 -12.05
CA ARG A 107 6.04 -29.06 -13.28
C ARG A 107 6.27 -30.17 -14.31
N SER A 108 7.32 -30.98 -14.14
CA SER A 108 7.46 -32.15 -15.00
C SER A 108 6.38 -33.17 -14.63
N GLN A 109 5.86 -33.88 -15.64
CA GLN A 109 4.96 -35.00 -15.42
C GLN A 109 5.60 -36.27 -15.99
N PRO A 110 5.97 -37.25 -15.15
CA PRO A 110 5.87 -37.24 -13.68
C PRO A 110 6.82 -36.24 -13.01
N ARG A 111 6.47 -35.80 -11.80
CA ARG A 111 7.32 -34.94 -10.95
C ARG A 111 8.62 -35.66 -10.62
N THR A 112 9.71 -34.92 -10.47
CA THR A 112 10.96 -35.51 -9.99
C THR A 112 10.82 -35.89 -8.51
N PRO A 113 11.48 -36.97 -8.03
CA PRO A 113 11.46 -37.33 -6.61
C PRO A 113 11.93 -36.21 -5.68
N LEU A 114 12.89 -35.40 -6.13
CA LEU A 114 13.42 -34.27 -5.38
C LEU A 114 12.37 -33.16 -5.23
N SER A 115 11.66 -32.83 -6.32
CA SER A 115 10.58 -31.84 -6.28
C SER A 115 9.44 -32.26 -5.35
N GLN A 116 9.09 -33.55 -5.36
CA GLN A 116 8.05 -34.08 -4.47
C GLN A 116 8.47 -33.99 -2.99
N ALA A 117 9.73 -34.29 -2.67
CA ALA A 117 10.24 -34.19 -1.30
C ALA A 117 10.15 -32.75 -0.75
N TYR A 118 10.38 -31.73 -1.58
CA TYR A 118 10.21 -30.33 -1.18
C TYR A 118 8.74 -29.98 -0.92
N LEU A 119 7.80 -30.45 -1.76
CA LEU A 119 6.36 -30.24 -1.54
C LEU A 119 5.86 -30.96 -0.29
N ASP A 120 6.37 -32.16 -0.01
CA ASP A 120 6.04 -32.92 1.19
C ASP A 120 6.57 -32.22 2.46
N ALA A 121 7.80 -31.67 2.40
CA ALA A 121 8.37 -30.88 3.48
C ALA A 121 7.59 -29.58 3.72
N MET A 122 7.16 -28.90 2.66
CA MET A 122 6.33 -27.70 2.73
C MET A 122 4.97 -27.98 3.40
N ASN A 123 4.38 -29.13 3.11
CA ASN A 123 3.08 -29.54 3.66
C ASN A 123 3.19 -30.33 4.97
N ASN A 124 4.39 -30.42 5.55
CA ASN A 124 4.63 -31.16 6.77
C ASN A 124 3.85 -30.55 7.95
N ALA A 125 3.15 -31.40 8.70
CA ALA A 125 2.39 -31.00 9.88
C ALA A 125 3.26 -30.25 10.91
N ALA A 126 4.51 -30.66 11.10
CA ALA A 126 5.44 -30.02 12.03
C ALA A 126 5.71 -28.55 11.64
N LEU A 127 5.77 -28.23 10.34
CA LEU A 127 5.94 -26.85 9.88
C LEU A 127 4.71 -26.00 10.20
N ARG A 128 3.50 -26.55 10.04
CA ARG A 128 2.25 -25.88 10.41
C ARG A 128 2.16 -25.65 11.92
N GLU A 129 2.61 -26.61 12.73
CA GLU A 129 2.60 -26.49 14.20
C GLU A 129 3.50 -25.37 14.73
N LEU A 130 4.52 -24.95 13.98
CA LEU A 130 5.40 -23.84 14.38
C LEU A 130 4.71 -22.47 14.36
N SER A 131 3.65 -22.30 13.59
CA SER A 131 3.06 -20.99 13.34
C SER A 131 1.52 -20.99 13.44
N PRO A 132 0.92 -20.20 14.33
CA PRO A 132 -0.53 -19.97 14.33
C PRO A 132 -1.02 -19.41 12.99
N PHE A 133 -0.18 -18.68 12.26
CA PHE A 133 -0.46 -18.16 10.92
C PHE A 133 -0.73 -19.29 9.90
N LEU A 134 0.05 -20.38 9.96
CA LEU A 134 -0.14 -21.54 9.09
C LEU A 134 -1.28 -22.48 9.53
N GLN A 135 -1.70 -22.40 10.80
CA GLN A 135 -2.80 -23.19 11.34
C GLN A 135 -4.16 -22.54 11.08
N GLY A 136 -4.18 -21.20 11.02
CA GLY A 136 -5.39 -20.42 10.77
C GLY A 136 -5.74 -20.31 9.28
N ASP A 137 -6.89 -19.69 9.04
CA ASP A 137 -7.40 -19.37 7.71
C ASP A 137 -6.92 -17.98 7.26
N TYR A 138 -5.59 -17.81 7.18
CA TYR A 138 -4.93 -16.57 6.75
C TYR A 138 -4.27 -16.70 5.38
N ILE A 139 -4.19 -17.92 4.84
CA ILE A 139 -3.57 -18.22 3.56
C ILE A 139 -4.52 -19.08 2.73
N ARG A 140 -4.81 -18.62 1.52
CA ARG A 140 -5.44 -19.45 0.49
C ARG A 140 -4.39 -19.82 -0.54
N THR A 141 -4.36 -21.10 -0.93
CA THR A 141 -3.44 -21.57 -1.97
C THR A 141 -4.19 -22.11 -3.17
N ASP A 142 -3.58 -22.03 -4.35
CA ASP A 142 -4.06 -22.70 -5.54
C ASP A 142 -3.82 -24.23 -5.49
N HIS A 143 -4.19 -24.92 -6.56
CA HIS A 143 -4.03 -26.36 -6.71
C HIS A 143 -2.56 -26.83 -6.79
N GLU A 144 -1.62 -25.92 -7.03
CA GLU A 144 -0.17 -26.20 -7.01
C GLU A 144 0.43 -26.01 -5.61
N GLY A 145 -0.26 -25.30 -4.71
CA GLY A 145 0.17 -24.99 -3.35
C GLY A 145 0.75 -23.58 -3.18
N PHE A 146 0.70 -22.75 -4.22
CA PHE A 146 1.14 -21.36 -4.22
C PHE A 146 0.10 -20.46 -3.54
N ARG A 147 0.54 -19.42 -2.83
CA ARG A 147 -0.34 -18.52 -2.06
C ARG A 147 -1.06 -17.54 -3.01
N GLU A 148 -2.37 -17.69 -3.14
CA GLU A 148 -3.21 -16.74 -3.87
C GLU A 148 -3.61 -15.55 -2.99
N VAL A 149 -3.84 -15.80 -1.71
CA VAL A 149 -4.22 -14.80 -0.71
C VAL A 149 -3.37 -14.98 0.52
N THR A 150 -2.93 -13.87 1.10
CA THR A 150 -2.32 -13.82 2.43
C THR A 150 -2.86 -12.61 3.20
N ASP A 151 -3.56 -12.89 4.29
CA ASP A 151 -4.22 -11.88 5.13
C ASP A 151 -3.35 -11.53 6.35
N TYR A 152 -2.24 -10.84 6.11
CA TYR A 152 -1.35 -10.36 7.18
C TYR A 152 -2.07 -9.40 8.12
N GLY A 153 -2.91 -8.52 7.55
CA GLY A 153 -3.66 -7.52 8.28
C GLY A 153 -4.56 -8.13 9.34
N ARG A 154 -5.36 -9.13 8.99
CA ARG A 154 -6.25 -9.80 9.97
C ARG A 154 -5.45 -10.51 11.04
N TYR A 155 -4.38 -11.21 10.66
CA TYR A 155 -3.55 -11.91 11.62
C TYR A 155 -2.93 -10.99 12.67
N GLU A 156 -2.33 -9.87 12.25
CA GLU A 156 -1.74 -8.91 13.20
C GLU A 156 -2.81 -8.25 14.09
N VAL A 157 -3.99 -7.99 13.53
CA VAL A 157 -5.14 -7.45 14.28
C VAL A 157 -5.60 -8.40 15.37
N GLU A 158 -5.78 -9.68 15.04
CA GLU A 158 -6.15 -10.72 15.99
C GLU A 158 -5.00 -11.02 16.99
N THR A 159 -3.75 -10.86 16.57
CA THR A 159 -2.58 -11.14 17.42
C THR A 159 -2.32 -10.05 18.45
N TYR A 160 -2.31 -8.77 18.05
CA TYR A 160 -2.00 -7.68 18.98
C TYR A 160 -2.54 -6.30 18.63
N ILE A 161 -2.71 -5.93 17.36
CA ILE A 161 -2.99 -4.52 16.99
C ILE A 161 -4.26 -4.00 17.67
N TYR A 162 -5.34 -4.79 17.71
CA TYR A 162 -6.57 -4.40 18.40
C TYR A 162 -6.33 -4.14 19.89
N THR A 163 -5.78 -5.13 20.59
CA THR A 163 -5.58 -5.10 22.05
C THR A 163 -4.57 -4.04 22.46
N SER A 164 -3.44 -3.91 21.75
CA SER A 164 -2.44 -2.88 22.05
C SER A 164 -2.97 -1.47 21.79
N THR A 165 -3.79 -1.28 20.74
CA THR A 165 -4.42 0.02 20.46
C THR A 165 -5.40 0.38 21.57
N LEU A 166 -6.28 -0.54 21.96
CA LEU A 166 -7.23 -0.31 23.06
C LEU A 166 -6.52 0.07 24.36
N LEU A 167 -5.49 -0.68 24.74
CA LEU A 167 -4.71 -0.40 25.95
C LEU A 167 -3.97 0.96 25.87
N SER A 168 -3.46 1.32 24.70
CA SER A 168 -2.81 2.63 24.50
C SER A 168 -3.81 3.79 24.64
N GLU A 169 -5.03 3.63 24.13
CA GLU A 169 -6.08 4.64 24.25
C GLU A 169 -6.65 4.71 25.67
N LEU A 170 -6.81 3.57 26.36
CA LEU A 170 -7.16 3.52 27.78
C LEU A 170 -6.11 4.26 28.61
N ARG A 171 -4.82 4.00 28.36
CA ARG A 171 -3.71 4.71 29.01
C ARG A 171 -3.84 6.22 28.84
N GLU A 172 -4.11 6.70 27.64
CA GLU A 172 -4.21 8.14 27.33
C GLU A 172 -5.46 8.78 27.93
N ALA A 173 -6.61 8.10 27.85
CA ALA A 173 -7.85 8.53 28.48
C ALA A 173 -7.72 8.61 30.01
N ASN A 174 -7.11 7.59 30.63
CA ASN A 174 -6.82 7.56 32.06
C ASN A 174 -5.81 8.65 32.45
N ALA A 175 -4.76 8.88 31.67
CA ALA A 175 -3.80 9.95 31.93
C ALA A 175 -4.45 11.34 31.88
N SER A 176 -5.28 11.61 30.86
CA SER A 176 -6.01 12.87 30.69
C SER A 176 -6.99 13.11 31.85
N THR A 177 -7.76 12.08 32.20
CA THR A 177 -8.73 12.12 33.31
C THR A 177 -8.01 12.35 34.65
N GLY A 178 -6.91 11.65 34.89
CA GLY A 178 -6.06 11.83 36.07
C GLY A 178 -5.48 13.24 36.17
N ALA A 179 -5.02 13.81 35.05
CA ALA A 179 -4.51 15.19 34.99
C ALA A 179 -5.61 16.21 35.32
N ALA A 180 -6.84 16.01 34.82
CA ALA A 180 -7.97 16.88 35.14
C ALA A 180 -8.35 16.82 36.63
N TRP A 181 -8.35 15.63 37.24
CA TRP A 181 -8.56 15.46 38.69
C TRP A 181 -7.43 16.10 39.51
N SER A 182 -6.18 15.98 39.06
CA SER A 182 -5.04 16.65 39.68
C SER A 182 -5.23 18.17 39.65
N GLY A 183 -5.63 18.72 38.50
CA GLY A 183 -5.92 20.15 38.36
C GLY A 183 -7.01 20.62 39.34
N LYS A 184 -8.10 19.84 39.52
CA LYS A 184 -9.10 20.14 40.55
C LYS A 184 -8.53 20.16 41.96
N SER A 185 -7.68 19.18 42.31
CA SER A 185 -7.00 19.16 43.60
C SER A 185 -6.18 20.43 43.81
N ASP A 186 -5.42 20.86 42.80
CA ASP A 186 -4.59 22.07 42.86
C ASP A 186 -5.44 23.34 43.06
N TYR A 187 -6.60 23.43 42.40
CA TYR A 187 -7.55 24.52 42.64
C TYR A 187 -8.07 24.53 44.09
N PHE A 188 -8.37 23.38 44.69
CA PHE A 188 -8.78 23.34 46.10
C PHE A 188 -7.65 23.72 47.06
N ILE A 189 -6.38 23.38 46.75
CA ILE A 189 -5.21 23.86 47.51
C ILE A 189 -5.15 25.39 47.48
N ALA A 190 -5.34 25.99 46.29
CA ALA A 190 -5.39 27.45 46.17
C ALA A 190 -6.55 28.07 46.98
N ILE A 191 -7.73 27.45 46.96
CA ILE A 191 -8.89 27.90 47.76
C ILE A 191 -8.59 27.83 49.26
N ILE A 192 -7.96 26.77 49.75
CA ILE A 192 -7.55 26.63 51.15
C ILE A 192 -6.60 27.77 51.54
N ALA A 193 -5.62 28.09 50.69
CA ALA A 193 -4.71 29.20 50.93
C ALA A 193 -5.44 30.56 51.00
N ILE A 194 -6.41 30.79 50.10
CA ILE A 194 -7.25 32.01 50.12
C ILE A 194 -8.08 32.10 51.40
N LEU A 195 -8.69 30.99 51.84
CA LEU A 195 -9.45 30.94 53.09
C LEU A 195 -8.55 31.12 54.33
N ALA A 196 -7.31 30.65 54.29
CA ALA A 196 -6.33 30.90 55.36
C ALA A 196 -5.99 32.40 55.48
N VAL A 197 -5.89 33.12 54.36
CA VAL A 197 -5.75 34.59 54.36
C VAL A 197 -6.99 35.24 54.98
N ALA A 198 -8.20 34.78 54.65
CA ALA A 198 -9.42 35.30 55.28
C ALA A 198 -9.42 35.07 56.80
N LEU A 199 -9.06 33.87 57.27
CA LEU A 199 -8.89 33.56 58.70
C LEU A 199 -7.90 34.50 59.38
N PHE A 200 -6.76 34.77 58.73
CA PHE A 200 -5.77 35.71 59.24
C PHE A 200 -6.32 37.13 59.37
N LEU A 201 -7.03 37.63 58.35
CA LEU A 201 -7.66 38.95 58.38
C LEU A 201 -8.72 39.06 59.48
N PHE A 202 -9.52 38.02 59.69
CA PHE A 202 -10.47 37.97 60.81
C PHE A 202 -9.75 37.93 62.17
N GLY A 203 -8.65 37.19 62.29
CA GLY A 203 -7.81 37.20 63.49
C GLY A 203 -7.27 38.61 63.80
N MET A 204 -6.77 39.31 62.78
CA MET A 204 -6.28 40.70 62.90
C MET A 204 -7.39 41.70 63.27
N ALA A 205 -8.62 41.52 62.78
CA ALA A 205 -9.76 42.34 63.21
C ALA A 205 -10.09 42.16 64.72
N GLY A 206 -9.68 41.04 65.33
CA GLY A 206 -9.84 40.78 66.75
C GLY A 206 -8.83 41.53 67.63
N THR A 207 -7.66 41.90 67.10
CA THR A 207 -6.55 42.51 67.85
C THR A 207 -6.51 44.05 67.76
N LEU A 208 -7.26 44.64 66.84
CA LEU A 208 -7.28 46.08 66.60
C LEU A 208 -8.29 46.80 67.50
N HIS A 209 -7.82 47.88 68.17
CA HIS A 209 -8.66 48.71 69.04
C HIS A 209 -9.42 49.83 68.29
N SER A 210 -8.95 50.23 67.11
CA SER A 210 -9.60 51.27 66.29
C SER A 210 -10.73 50.70 65.44
N THR A 211 -11.86 51.39 65.41
CA THR A 211 -13.09 50.93 64.74
C THR A 211 -12.95 50.84 63.22
N LEU A 212 -12.34 51.85 62.57
CA LEU A 212 -12.25 51.90 61.11
C LEU A 212 -11.41 50.75 60.51
N PRO A 213 -10.16 50.48 60.95
CA PRO A 213 -9.36 49.38 60.41
C PRO A 213 -9.99 48.02 60.68
N ARG A 214 -10.59 47.83 61.86
CA ARG A 214 -11.27 46.60 62.26
C ARG A 214 -12.37 46.20 61.28
N PHE A 215 -13.25 47.13 60.89
CA PHE A 215 -14.30 46.86 59.91
C PHE A 215 -13.74 46.65 58.51
N LEU A 216 -12.64 47.32 58.14
CA LEU A 216 -11.96 47.09 56.87
C LEU A 216 -11.44 45.64 56.75
N PHE A 217 -10.74 45.13 57.78
CA PHE A 217 -10.25 43.76 57.80
C PHE A 217 -11.38 42.73 57.71
N VAL A 218 -12.50 42.95 58.42
CA VAL A 218 -13.69 42.09 58.32
C VAL A 218 -14.30 42.16 56.91
N ALA A 219 -14.44 43.34 56.33
CA ALA A 219 -15.02 43.51 55.00
C ALA A 219 -14.17 42.82 53.93
N VAL A 220 -12.86 42.99 53.95
CA VAL A 220 -11.93 42.31 53.02
C VAL A 220 -11.95 40.80 53.25
N GLY A 221 -11.92 40.33 54.50
CA GLY A 221 -12.02 38.91 54.83
C GLY A 221 -13.32 38.28 54.34
N LEU A 222 -14.45 39.00 54.43
CA LEU A 222 -15.75 38.57 53.91
C LEU A 222 -15.74 38.45 52.38
N VAL A 223 -15.22 39.46 51.68
CA VAL A 223 -15.11 39.43 50.20
C VAL A 223 -14.27 38.23 49.76
N ILE A 224 -13.11 38.02 50.38
CA ILE A 224 -12.23 36.89 50.08
C ILE A 224 -12.95 35.55 50.34
N SER A 225 -13.67 35.45 51.44
CA SER A 225 -14.44 34.24 51.79
C SER A 225 -15.54 33.96 50.76
N VAL A 226 -16.28 34.98 50.30
CA VAL A 226 -17.31 34.82 49.27
C VAL A 226 -16.70 34.37 47.95
N VAL A 227 -15.59 34.98 47.51
CA VAL A 227 -14.87 34.56 46.29
C VAL A 227 -14.41 33.11 46.40
N ALA A 228 -13.84 32.72 47.56
CA ALA A 228 -13.41 31.35 47.81
C ALA A 228 -14.57 30.33 47.81
N ILE A 229 -15.74 30.69 48.36
CA ILE A 229 -16.94 29.85 48.32
C ILE A 229 -17.40 29.66 46.87
N VAL A 230 -17.50 30.73 46.09
CA VAL A 230 -17.90 30.66 44.68
C VAL A 230 -16.90 29.80 43.90
N ALA A 231 -15.60 30.03 44.07
CA ALA A 231 -14.55 29.22 43.42
C ALA A 231 -14.66 27.74 43.82
N MET A 232 -14.90 27.44 45.10
CA MET A 232 -15.08 26.07 45.59
C MET A 232 -16.30 25.39 44.96
N LEU A 233 -17.44 26.08 44.89
CA LEU A 233 -18.65 25.55 44.28
C LEU A 233 -18.46 25.32 42.78
N VAL A 234 -17.82 26.24 42.07
CA VAL A 234 -17.53 26.12 40.63
C VAL A 234 -16.59 24.93 40.38
N THR A 235 -15.47 24.83 41.09
CA THR A 235 -14.51 23.72 40.94
C THR A 235 -15.15 22.37 41.29
N ALA A 236 -16.02 22.33 42.30
CA ALA A 236 -16.75 21.12 42.65
C ALA A 236 -17.77 20.71 41.57
N ALA A 237 -18.46 21.68 40.96
CA ALA A 237 -19.55 21.43 40.00
C ALA A 237 -19.08 21.18 38.55
N LEU A 238 -17.91 21.68 38.15
CA LEU A 238 -17.40 21.46 36.78
C LEU A 238 -17.17 19.96 36.52
N PRO A 239 -17.84 19.31 35.56
CA PRO A 239 -17.61 17.91 35.27
C PRO A 239 -16.21 17.70 34.69
N ILE A 240 -15.66 16.49 34.90
CA ILE A 240 -14.46 16.05 34.20
C ILE A 240 -14.92 15.21 33.02
N HIS A 241 -14.35 15.50 31.84
CA HIS A 241 -14.62 14.70 30.65
C HIS A 241 -13.95 13.34 30.82
N GLU A 242 -14.73 12.29 30.73
CA GLU A 242 -14.27 10.90 30.74
C GLU A 242 -14.70 10.27 29.41
N THR A 243 -13.74 9.85 28.60
CA THR A 243 -14.05 9.18 27.34
C THR A 243 -14.59 7.77 27.66
N PRO A 244 -15.81 7.41 27.21
CA PRO A 244 -16.39 6.12 27.53
C PRO A 244 -15.53 4.97 27.01
N GLN A 245 -15.31 3.92 27.82
CA GLN A 245 -14.55 2.74 27.39
C GLN A 245 -15.12 2.12 26.10
N ALA A 246 -16.44 2.08 25.95
CA ALA A 246 -17.08 1.61 24.72
C ALA A 246 -16.71 2.45 23.48
N ALA A 247 -16.44 3.75 23.64
CA ALA A 247 -15.95 4.60 22.55
C ALA A 247 -14.51 4.23 22.16
N LEU A 248 -13.66 3.93 23.15
CA LEU A 248 -12.28 3.49 22.95
C LEU A 248 -12.22 2.10 22.29
N GLU A 249 -13.10 1.17 22.69
CA GLU A 249 -13.23 -0.15 22.06
C GLU A 249 -13.65 -0.05 20.60
N LEU A 250 -14.65 0.80 20.29
CA LEU A 250 -15.06 1.05 18.91
C LEU A 250 -13.94 1.69 18.08
N PHE A 251 -13.17 2.61 18.67
CA PHE A 251 -11.99 3.18 18.01
C PHE A 251 -10.93 2.12 17.74
N ALA A 252 -10.59 1.28 18.71
CA ALA A 252 -9.60 0.22 18.52
C ALA A 252 -10.04 -0.81 17.45
N ARG A 253 -11.35 -1.13 17.38
CA ARG A 253 -11.89 -1.95 16.29
C ARG A 253 -11.72 -1.27 14.95
N ALA A 254 -12.05 0.02 14.87
CA ALA A 254 -11.91 0.81 13.66
C ALA A 254 -10.46 0.88 13.17
N GLU A 255 -9.48 1.05 14.06
CA GLU A 255 -8.06 0.98 13.72
C GLU A 255 -7.67 -0.41 13.19
N GLY A 256 -8.20 -1.48 13.79
CA GLY A 256 -7.99 -2.85 13.30
C GLY A 256 -8.59 -3.08 11.91
N ASP A 257 -9.78 -2.55 11.65
CA ASP A 257 -10.42 -2.62 10.32
C ASP A 257 -9.61 -1.81 9.29
N ALA A 258 -9.19 -0.59 9.63
CA ALA A 258 -8.33 0.22 8.76
C ALA A 258 -6.95 -0.42 8.53
N TYR A 259 -6.41 -1.14 9.50
CA TYR A 259 -5.18 -1.91 9.36
C TYR A 259 -5.35 -3.09 8.40
N GLN A 260 -6.46 -3.82 8.50
CA GLN A 260 -6.80 -4.91 7.57
C GLN A 260 -6.97 -4.41 6.13
N ALA A 261 -7.61 -3.26 5.93
CA ALA A 261 -7.74 -2.68 4.59
C ALA A 261 -6.38 -2.41 3.93
N ARG A 262 -5.40 -1.93 4.72
CA ARG A 262 -4.05 -1.59 4.23
C ARG A 262 -3.13 -2.80 4.03
N ASN A 263 -3.33 -3.88 4.78
CA ASN A 263 -2.38 -5.00 4.88
C ASN A 263 -2.97 -6.33 4.39
N TYR A 264 -3.77 -6.27 3.32
CA TYR A 264 -4.33 -7.45 2.67
C TYR A 264 -3.63 -7.69 1.32
N HIS A 265 -3.15 -8.91 1.09
CA HIS A 265 -2.52 -9.29 -0.17
C HIS A 265 -3.36 -10.36 -0.87
N ALA A 266 -3.90 -10.04 -2.03
CA ALA A 266 -4.55 -10.98 -2.92
C ALA A 266 -3.97 -10.83 -4.32
N ARG A 267 -3.83 -11.95 -5.03
CA ARG A 267 -3.43 -11.96 -6.43
C ARG A 267 -4.49 -11.35 -7.34
N ASP A 268 -5.77 -11.58 -7.04
CA ASP A 268 -6.86 -10.98 -7.79
C ASP A 268 -7.03 -9.51 -7.38
N PRO A 269 -6.77 -8.54 -8.27
CA PRO A 269 -6.93 -7.12 -7.95
C PRO A 269 -8.39 -6.75 -7.62
N VAL A 270 -9.37 -7.52 -8.12
CA VAL A 270 -10.80 -7.32 -7.80
C VAL A 270 -11.07 -7.70 -6.35
N GLU A 271 -10.54 -8.85 -5.90
CA GLU A 271 -10.66 -9.29 -4.51
C GLU A 271 -9.96 -8.33 -3.56
N TRP A 272 -8.74 -7.90 -3.88
CA TRP A 272 -8.01 -6.91 -3.09
C TRP A 272 -8.82 -5.62 -2.92
N LYS A 273 -9.34 -5.07 -4.03
CA LYS A 273 -10.12 -3.83 -4.02
C LYS A 273 -11.40 -3.96 -3.22
N GLN A 274 -12.12 -5.07 -3.40
CA GLN A 274 -13.33 -5.36 -2.64
C GLN A 274 -13.03 -5.46 -1.13
N HIS A 275 -11.93 -6.11 -0.76
CA HIS A 275 -11.49 -6.22 0.62
C HIS A 275 -11.13 -4.84 1.21
N HIS A 276 -10.29 -4.07 0.50
CA HIS A 276 -9.90 -2.70 0.85
C HIS A 276 -11.13 -1.83 1.13
N ASP A 277 -12.07 -1.75 0.18
CA ASP A 277 -13.28 -0.93 0.28
C ASP A 277 -14.16 -1.36 1.46
N THR A 278 -14.34 -2.67 1.63
CA THR A 278 -15.15 -3.24 2.72
C THR A 278 -14.59 -2.86 4.08
N PHE A 279 -13.28 -2.99 4.28
CA PHE A 279 -12.67 -2.75 5.58
C PHE A 279 -12.49 -1.27 5.89
N TYR A 280 -12.25 -0.41 4.90
CA TYR A 280 -12.32 1.03 5.12
C TYR A 280 -13.72 1.50 5.49
N GLN A 281 -14.76 0.94 4.87
CA GLN A 281 -16.14 1.27 5.24
C GLN A 281 -16.48 0.82 6.68
N LYS A 282 -16.07 -0.40 7.07
CA LYS A 282 -16.20 -0.87 8.46
C LYS A 282 -15.49 0.05 9.46
N ALA A 283 -14.26 0.48 9.13
CA ALA A 283 -13.51 1.41 9.96
C ALA A 283 -14.26 2.75 10.12
N ILE A 284 -14.75 3.34 9.02
CA ILE A 284 -15.54 4.58 9.03
C ILE A 284 -16.78 4.46 9.91
N ASP A 285 -17.50 3.33 9.81
CA ASP A 285 -18.71 3.07 10.60
C ASP A 285 -18.38 2.92 12.09
N ALA A 286 -17.31 2.19 12.43
CA ALA A 286 -16.86 2.00 13.80
C ALA A 286 -16.33 3.30 14.43
N TYR A 287 -15.55 4.11 13.70
CA TYR A 287 -15.18 5.46 14.17
C TYR A 287 -16.42 6.34 14.36
N THR A 288 -17.41 6.25 13.46
CA THR A 288 -18.66 7.00 13.60
C THR A 288 -19.43 6.59 14.84
N ALA A 289 -19.50 5.30 15.15
CA ALA A 289 -20.11 4.80 16.38
C ALA A 289 -19.32 5.26 17.63
N SER A 290 -17.98 5.27 17.58
CA SER A 290 -17.14 5.83 18.65
C SER A 290 -17.47 7.31 18.90
N LEU A 291 -17.58 8.10 17.83
CA LEU A 291 -17.93 9.52 17.88
C LEU A 291 -19.39 9.81 18.26
N GLN A 292 -20.29 8.83 18.18
CA GLN A 292 -21.63 8.96 18.76
C GLN A 292 -21.60 8.89 20.30
N LEU A 293 -20.62 8.18 20.86
CA LEU A 293 -20.41 8.06 22.30
C LEU A 293 -19.56 9.21 22.87
N ASP A 294 -18.53 9.64 22.15
CA ASP A 294 -17.74 10.83 22.47
C ASP A 294 -17.54 11.72 21.21
N PRO A 295 -18.42 12.71 20.97
CA PRO A 295 -18.40 13.55 19.77
C PRO A 295 -17.13 14.39 19.55
N ASN A 296 -16.34 14.57 20.60
CA ASN A 296 -15.13 15.40 20.60
C ASN A 296 -13.86 14.57 20.72
N TYR A 297 -13.95 13.23 20.65
CA TYR A 297 -12.80 12.36 20.75
C TYR A 297 -11.85 12.57 19.55
N ALA A 298 -10.77 13.30 19.81
CA ALA A 298 -9.91 13.85 18.77
C ALA A 298 -9.16 12.76 17.98
N ASN A 299 -8.81 11.63 18.61
CA ASN A 299 -8.18 10.50 17.93
C ASN A 299 -9.12 9.86 16.91
N ALA A 300 -10.38 9.58 17.28
CA ALA A 300 -11.37 9.06 16.35
C ALA A 300 -11.72 10.04 15.21
N LEU A 301 -11.76 11.35 15.48
CA LEU A 301 -11.92 12.36 14.43
C LEU A 301 -10.76 12.32 13.43
N GLY A 302 -9.52 12.35 13.92
CA GLY A 302 -8.33 12.35 13.06
C GLY A 302 -8.24 11.07 12.21
N ALA A 303 -8.50 9.91 12.83
CA ALA A 303 -8.43 8.62 12.17
C ALA A 303 -9.55 8.41 11.15
N ARG A 304 -10.80 8.80 11.47
CA ARG A 304 -11.90 8.77 10.50
C ARG A 304 -11.66 9.74 9.34
N GLY A 305 -11.08 10.90 9.63
CA GLY A 305 -10.64 11.85 8.62
C GLY A 305 -9.70 11.21 7.62
N LEU A 306 -8.68 10.48 8.09
CA LEU A 306 -7.77 9.71 7.25
C LEU A 306 -8.45 8.56 6.52
N ALA A 307 -9.38 7.84 7.17
CA ALA A 307 -10.14 6.77 6.53
C ALA A 307 -10.96 7.28 5.33
N TYR A 308 -11.55 8.48 5.43
CA TYR A 308 -12.23 9.12 4.30
C TYR A 308 -11.32 9.46 3.12
N LEU A 309 -10.02 9.69 3.36
CA LEU A 309 -9.03 9.93 2.29
C LEU A 309 -8.59 8.63 1.59
N ASN A 310 -8.74 7.48 2.24
CA ASN A 310 -8.22 6.20 1.72
C ASN A 310 -9.31 5.23 1.22
N ALA A 311 -10.55 5.38 1.68
CA ALA A 311 -11.69 4.60 1.21
C ALA A 311 -12.04 4.91 -0.27
N GLU A 312 -12.65 3.97 -0.99
CA GLU A 312 -13.25 4.24 -2.31
C GLU A 312 -14.79 4.16 -2.26
N PRO A 313 -15.54 5.13 -2.82
CA PRO A 313 -15.03 6.41 -3.33
C PRO A 313 -14.51 7.30 -2.20
N ARG A 314 -13.39 7.98 -2.47
CA ARG A 314 -12.79 8.94 -1.53
C ARG A 314 -13.73 10.09 -1.20
N GLN A 315 -13.62 10.60 0.04
CA GLN A 315 -14.47 11.67 0.57
C GLN A 315 -13.60 12.78 1.21
N PRO A 316 -12.74 13.47 0.42
CA PRO A 316 -11.76 14.41 0.96
C PRO A 316 -12.38 15.59 1.71
N ASP A 317 -13.57 16.07 1.31
CA ASP A 317 -14.30 17.11 2.05
C ASP A 317 -14.63 16.69 3.49
N LYS A 318 -15.06 15.44 3.68
CA LYS A 318 -15.31 14.89 5.03
C LYS A 318 -14.01 14.71 5.80
N GLY A 319 -12.95 14.28 5.11
CA GLY A 319 -11.59 14.19 5.65
C GLY A 319 -11.10 15.52 6.22
N VAL A 320 -11.17 16.60 5.43
CA VAL A 320 -10.83 17.97 5.86
C VAL A 320 -11.63 18.39 7.09
N ALA A 321 -12.95 18.16 7.09
CA ALA A 321 -13.82 18.56 8.20
C ALA A 321 -13.46 17.84 9.51
N ASP A 322 -13.23 16.52 9.46
CA ASP A 322 -12.89 15.73 10.64
C ASP A 322 -11.47 16.00 11.13
N LEU A 323 -10.48 16.14 10.25
CA LEU A 323 -9.11 16.52 10.61
C LEU A 323 -9.07 17.91 11.26
N LYS A 324 -9.83 18.88 10.74
CA LYS A 324 -9.95 20.20 11.36
C LYS A 324 -10.56 20.12 12.76
N ARG A 325 -11.62 19.32 12.93
CA ARG A 325 -12.25 19.09 14.24
C ARG A 325 -11.30 18.38 15.21
N ALA A 326 -10.48 17.45 14.74
CA ALA A 326 -9.46 16.79 15.57
C ALA A 326 -8.44 17.82 16.11
N LEU A 327 -7.96 18.73 15.24
CA LEU A 327 -7.04 19.82 15.62
C LEU A 327 -7.68 20.79 16.63
N ASP A 328 -8.97 21.10 16.46
CA ASP A 328 -9.73 21.97 17.37
C ASP A 328 -9.96 21.33 18.74
N ASN A 329 -10.02 19.99 18.80
CA ASN A 329 -10.15 19.19 20.03
C ASN A 329 -8.79 18.73 20.59
N GLY A 330 -7.69 19.36 20.19
CA GLY A 330 -6.38 19.20 20.85
C GLY A 330 -5.43 18.19 20.24
N LYS A 331 -5.81 17.45 19.18
CA LYS A 331 -4.90 16.55 18.44
C LYS A 331 -3.97 17.33 17.51
N ARG A 332 -3.12 18.18 18.10
CA ARG A 332 -2.14 19.02 17.39
C ARG A 332 -0.79 18.32 17.24
N ASP A 333 -0.81 17.09 16.77
CA ASP A 333 0.41 16.36 16.39
C ASP A 333 0.77 16.64 14.92
N TYR A 334 2.05 16.42 14.57
CA TYR A 334 2.56 16.75 13.23
C TYR A 334 1.87 15.92 12.12
N THR A 335 1.47 14.68 12.41
CA THR A 335 0.82 13.78 11.45
C THR A 335 -0.58 14.28 11.08
N THR A 336 -1.36 14.71 12.08
CA THR A 336 -2.71 15.27 11.86
C THR A 336 -2.65 16.57 11.07
N LEU A 337 -1.67 17.44 11.37
CA LEU A 337 -1.43 18.67 10.61
C LEU A 337 -0.99 18.39 9.16
N TRP A 338 -0.08 17.43 8.97
CA TRP A 338 0.35 17.02 7.63
C TRP A 338 -0.83 16.48 6.81
N ASN A 339 -1.60 15.55 7.37
CA ASN A 339 -2.78 14.98 6.72
C ASN A 339 -3.83 16.05 6.43
N TYR A 340 -4.02 17.03 7.32
CA TYR A 340 -4.92 18.15 7.07
C TYR A 340 -4.45 19.03 5.91
N GLY A 341 -3.15 19.33 5.84
CA GLY A 341 -2.56 20.04 4.71
C GLY A 341 -2.72 19.27 3.39
N PHE A 342 -2.54 17.96 3.41
CA PHE A 342 -2.75 17.11 2.23
C PHE A 342 -4.23 17.06 1.82
N ALA A 343 -5.14 16.89 2.77
CA ALA A 343 -6.58 16.88 2.51
C ALA A 343 -7.06 18.21 1.88
N LEU A 344 -6.48 19.35 2.29
CA LEU A 344 -6.75 20.66 1.67
C LEU A 344 -6.31 20.70 0.20
N TYR A 345 -5.17 20.09 -0.14
CA TYR A 345 -4.73 19.93 -1.53
C TYR A 345 -5.73 19.09 -2.34
N LEU A 346 -6.24 18.00 -1.76
CA LEU A 346 -7.21 17.11 -2.42
C LEU A 346 -8.57 17.74 -2.68
N VAL A 347 -8.99 18.72 -1.88
CA VAL A 347 -10.23 19.50 -2.15
C VAL A 347 -9.99 20.76 -2.98
N GLY A 348 -8.74 21.02 -3.40
CA GLY A 348 -8.39 22.19 -4.21
C GLY A 348 -8.21 23.50 -3.44
N ASP A 349 -8.21 23.46 -2.11
CA ASP A 349 -7.97 24.59 -1.22
C ASP A 349 -6.45 24.92 -1.14
N PHE A 350 -5.80 25.07 -2.29
CA PHE A 350 -4.33 25.17 -2.42
C PHE A 350 -3.72 26.29 -1.56
N GLU A 351 -4.40 27.43 -1.43
CA GLU A 351 -3.92 28.57 -0.64
C GLU A 351 -3.83 28.27 0.87
N LYS A 352 -4.61 27.32 1.37
CA LYS A 352 -4.65 26.96 2.80
C LYS A 352 -3.67 25.86 3.18
N VAL A 353 -3.07 25.16 2.22
CA VAL A 353 -2.16 24.02 2.45
C VAL A 353 -0.92 24.42 3.25
N LYS A 354 -0.38 25.61 2.97
CA LYS A 354 0.91 26.04 3.53
C LYS A 354 0.93 26.12 5.05
N ALA A 355 -0.11 26.69 5.67
CA ALA A 355 -0.14 26.94 7.11
C ALA A 355 -0.04 25.66 7.97
N PRO A 356 -0.89 24.63 7.78
CA PRO A 356 -0.75 23.38 8.52
C PRO A 356 0.51 22.60 8.16
N SER A 357 0.97 22.67 6.90
CA SER A 357 2.27 22.10 6.50
C SER A 357 3.44 22.71 7.27
N ASP A 358 3.53 24.04 7.34
CA ASP A 358 4.58 24.73 8.11
C ASP A 358 4.52 24.33 9.60
N GLN A 359 3.32 24.29 10.19
CA GLN A 359 3.13 23.87 11.60
C GLN A 359 3.60 22.42 11.84
N ALA A 360 3.33 21.50 10.92
CA ALA A 360 3.83 20.12 11.01
C ALA A 360 5.38 20.08 11.00
N LEU A 361 6.02 20.90 10.16
CA LEU A 361 7.47 21.01 10.05
C LEU A 361 8.13 21.70 11.25
N GLU A 362 7.40 22.57 11.95
CA GLU A 362 7.82 23.20 13.22
C GLU A 362 7.77 22.20 14.38
N LEU A 363 6.69 21.41 14.48
CA LEU A 363 6.55 20.37 15.50
C LEU A 363 7.55 19.23 15.32
N ASN A 364 7.85 18.87 14.07
CA ASN A 364 8.85 17.85 13.76
C ASN A 364 9.89 18.36 12.76
N PRO A 365 11.07 18.82 13.22
CA PRO A 365 12.13 19.30 12.34
C PRO A 365 12.90 18.17 11.63
N ARG A 366 12.54 16.89 11.83
CA ARG A 366 13.21 15.72 11.24
C ARG A 366 12.48 15.11 10.03
N ILE A 367 11.41 15.75 9.57
CA ILE A 367 10.65 15.36 8.37
C ILE A 367 10.72 16.47 7.31
N CYS A 368 10.58 16.10 6.04
CA CYS A 368 10.50 17.00 4.89
C CYS A 368 9.21 16.85 4.06
N GLY A 369 8.43 15.76 4.23
CA GLY A 369 7.18 15.49 3.50
C GLY A 369 6.19 16.66 3.42
N PRO A 370 5.78 17.29 4.55
CA PRO A 370 4.82 18.40 4.50
C PRO A 370 5.27 19.61 3.68
N ALA A 371 6.57 19.78 3.43
CA ALA A 371 7.09 20.85 2.57
C ALA A 371 6.71 20.61 1.10
N PHE A 372 6.72 19.36 0.65
CA PHE A 372 6.30 18.99 -0.70
C PHE A 372 4.81 19.24 -0.93
N ASN A 373 3.94 19.07 0.09
CA ASN A 373 2.51 19.44 -0.03
C ASN A 373 2.33 20.90 -0.48
N THR A 374 3.15 21.82 0.05
CA THR A 374 3.08 23.23 -0.34
C THR A 374 3.55 23.42 -1.78
N ALA A 375 4.65 22.76 -2.16
CA ALA A 375 5.20 22.87 -3.50
C ALA A 375 4.23 22.35 -4.58
N VAL A 376 3.61 21.18 -4.33
CA VAL A 376 2.65 20.57 -5.26
C VAL A 376 1.35 21.36 -5.33
N ALA A 377 0.86 21.92 -4.22
CA ALA A 377 -0.31 22.79 -4.21
C ALA A 377 -0.06 24.09 -5.02
N LEU A 378 1.11 24.71 -4.88
CA LEU A 378 1.48 25.89 -5.68
C LEU A 378 1.61 25.56 -7.17
N LEU A 379 2.10 24.37 -7.50
CA LEU A 379 2.19 23.90 -8.88
C LEU A 379 0.80 23.67 -9.48
N ALA A 380 -0.10 23.02 -8.73
CA ALA A 380 -1.49 22.81 -9.12
C ALA A 380 -2.24 24.14 -9.35
N ASP A 381 -1.91 25.16 -8.55
CA ASP A 381 -2.43 26.52 -8.66
C ASP A 381 -1.69 27.39 -9.70
N ALA A 382 -0.85 26.78 -10.56
CA ALA A 382 -0.05 27.42 -11.60
C ALA A 382 0.89 28.56 -11.13
N LYS A 383 1.22 28.61 -9.83
CA LYS A 383 2.17 29.57 -9.23
C LYS A 383 3.61 29.09 -9.41
N PHE A 384 4.08 28.98 -10.67
CA PHE A 384 5.30 28.27 -11.04
C PHE A 384 6.59 28.73 -10.34
N ASP A 385 6.82 30.04 -10.20
CA ASP A 385 8.04 30.53 -9.54
C ASP A 385 8.05 30.20 -8.04
N ALA A 386 6.88 30.30 -7.39
CA ALA A 386 6.72 29.93 -5.99
C ALA A 386 6.85 28.41 -5.79
N ALA A 387 6.24 27.61 -6.68
CA ALA A 387 6.37 26.15 -6.67
C ALA A 387 7.84 25.72 -6.82
N LYS A 388 8.57 26.32 -7.77
CA LYS A 388 10.00 26.07 -7.96
C LYS A 388 10.81 26.36 -6.69
N PHE A 389 10.55 27.50 -6.05
CA PHE A 389 11.22 27.86 -4.81
C PHE A 389 10.95 26.84 -3.70
N GLU A 390 9.68 26.42 -3.52
CA GLU A 390 9.32 25.47 -2.47
C GLU A 390 9.80 24.03 -2.78
N TYR A 391 9.88 23.60 -4.04
CA TYR A 391 10.49 22.30 -4.39
C TYR A 391 11.97 22.25 -4.03
N GLU A 392 12.76 23.25 -4.43
CA GLU A 392 14.20 23.27 -4.08
C GLU A 392 14.40 23.38 -2.57
N LYS A 393 13.57 24.17 -1.89
CA LYS A 393 13.58 24.26 -0.42
C LYS A 393 13.23 22.92 0.25
N SER A 394 12.28 22.17 -0.30
CA SER A 394 11.89 20.84 0.20
C SER A 394 13.02 19.83 0.02
N ILE A 395 13.66 19.79 -1.16
CA ILE A 395 14.83 18.95 -1.44
C ILE A 395 15.99 19.30 -0.50
N ALA A 396 16.29 20.59 -0.33
CA ALA A 396 17.34 21.04 0.59
C ALA A 396 17.06 20.68 2.05
N ARG A 397 15.79 20.63 2.45
CA ARG A 397 15.40 20.16 3.79
C ARG A 397 15.68 18.68 3.98
N CYS A 398 15.32 17.83 3.01
CA CYS A 398 15.66 16.40 3.06
C CYS A 398 17.18 16.19 3.10
N ASP A 399 17.96 16.94 2.30
CA ASP A 399 19.42 16.92 2.38
C ASP A 399 19.91 17.25 3.79
N ALA A 400 19.42 18.33 4.41
CA ALA A 400 19.82 18.72 5.75
C ALA A 400 19.51 17.66 6.82
N ILE A 401 18.38 16.96 6.69
CA ILE A 401 18.02 15.83 7.57
C ILE A 401 19.03 14.68 7.40
N TYR A 402 19.31 14.31 6.15
CA TYR A 402 20.31 13.28 5.84
C TYR A 402 21.70 13.66 6.35
N GLN A 403 22.18 14.88 6.08
CA GLN A 403 23.50 15.34 6.52
C GLN A 403 23.61 15.33 8.04
N ARG A 404 22.55 15.73 8.75
CA ARG A 404 22.52 15.69 10.22
C ARG A 404 22.65 14.26 10.74
N ALA A 405 21.89 13.31 10.18
CA ALA A 405 22.00 11.90 10.56
C ALA A 405 23.43 11.38 10.34
N LYS A 406 24.00 11.65 9.15
CA LYS A 406 25.38 11.28 8.81
C LYS A 406 26.41 11.90 9.75
N GLN A 407 26.27 13.18 10.10
CA GLN A 407 27.16 13.87 11.05
C GLN A 407 27.12 13.26 12.45
N ASN A 408 25.95 12.74 12.86
CA ASN A 408 25.78 12.05 14.13
C ASN A 408 26.22 10.57 14.10
N GLY A 409 26.66 10.06 12.95
CA GLY A 409 26.95 8.64 12.77
C GLY A 409 25.70 7.74 12.74
N GLU A 410 24.54 8.34 12.50
CA GLU A 410 23.23 7.67 12.42
C GLU A 410 22.89 7.34 10.96
N GLN A 411 22.07 6.31 10.76
CA GLN A 411 21.43 6.09 9.46
C GLN A 411 20.37 7.17 9.21
N ALA A 412 20.16 7.54 7.95
CA ALA A 412 19.10 8.46 7.59
C ALA A 412 17.73 7.88 7.99
N PRO A 413 16.79 8.70 8.51
CA PRO A 413 15.46 8.24 8.88
C PRO A 413 14.76 7.57 7.69
N TYR A 414 14.15 6.41 7.90
CA TYR A 414 13.41 5.72 6.83
C TYR A 414 12.29 6.59 6.22
N SER A 415 11.66 7.43 7.04
CA SER A 415 10.60 8.34 6.58
C SER A 415 11.07 9.31 5.50
N LEU A 416 12.35 9.72 5.49
CA LEU A 416 12.91 10.61 4.47
C LEU A 416 12.76 10.01 3.06
N TRP A 417 13.05 8.72 2.91
CA TRP A 417 12.96 8.04 1.63
C TRP A 417 11.51 7.96 1.15
N ASN A 418 10.60 7.60 2.05
CA ASN A 418 9.17 7.51 1.76
C ASN A 418 8.55 8.88 1.47
N GLU A 419 8.98 9.94 2.14
CA GLU A 419 8.50 11.30 1.94
C GLU A 419 8.91 11.86 0.57
N MET A 420 10.15 11.60 0.14
CA MET A 420 10.61 11.98 -1.21
C MET A 420 9.92 11.16 -2.30
N GLN A 421 9.69 9.87 -2.07
CA GLN A 421 8.92 9.03 -2.98
C GLN A 421 7.46 9.48 -3.06
N GLY A 422 6.82 9.79 -1.92
CA GLY A 422 5.46 10.34 -1.90
C GLY A 422 5.32 11.62 -2.71
N ALA A 423 6.34 12.50 -2.70
CA ALA A 423 6.34 13.70 -3.53
C ALA A 423 6.44 13.39 -5.04
N VAL A 424 7.12 12.31 -5.41
CA VAL A 424 7.14 11.79 -6.80
C VAL A 424 5.76 11.26 -7.17
N ASP A 425 5.15 10.50 -6.27
CA ASP A 425 3.83 9.90 -6.45
C ASP A 425 2.74 10.97 -6.63
N ASP A 426 2.78 12.05 -5.84
CA ASP A 426 1.87 13.20 -5.96
C ASP A 426 1.97 13.89 -7.33
N LEU A 427 3.17 13.98 -7.88
CA LEU A 427 3.42 14.52 -9.23
C LEU A 427 2.94 13.57 -10.32
N GLU A 428 3.07 12.26 -10.12
CA GLU A 428 2.54 11.24 -11.03
C GLU A 428 1.01 11.29 -11.06
N ASN A 429 0.37 11.49 -9.90
CA ASN A 429 -1.08 11.67 -9.80
C ASN A 429 -1.56 12.92 -10.54
N MET A 430 -0.83 14.03 -10.39
CA MET A 430 -1.10 15.26 -11.13
C MET A 430 -0.98 15.06 -12.65
N LEU A 431 0.07 14.36 -13.10
CA LEU A 431 0.27 14.04 -14.51
C LEU A 431 -0.84 13.11 -15.04
N CYS A 432 -1.27 12.12 -14.26
CA CYS A 432 -2.40 11.25 -14.59
C CYS A 432 -3.71 12.03 -14.85
N VAL A 433 -3.99 13.08 -14.05
CA VAL A 433 -5.20 13.91 -14.24
C VAL A 433 -5.12 14.77 -15.50
N LEU A 434 -3.94 15.29 -15.83
CA LEU A 434 -3.75 16.31 -16.87
C LEU A 434 -3.29 15.76 -18.23
N ASP A 435 -2.63 14.61 -18.26
CA ASP A 435 -2.12 13.96 -19.46
C ASP A 435 -2.77 12.58 -19.63
N GLN A 436 -3.64 12.45 -20.64
CA GLN A 436 -4.31 11.20 -20.99
C GLN A 436 -3.35 10.08 -21.41
N LYS A 437 -2.06 10.38 -21.64
CA LYS A 437 -1.03 9.38 -21.94
C LYS A 437 -0.29 8.87 -20.71
N ALA A 438 -0.43 9.53 -19.55
CA ALA A 438 0.16 9.08 -18.30
C ALA A 438 -0.68 7.94 -17.72
N TYR A 439 -0.01 6.88 -17.26
CA TYR A 439 -0.69 5.79 -16.55
C TYR A 439 -1.10 6.29 -15.17
N CYS A 440 -2.37 6.08 -14.84
CA CYS A 440 -2.94 6.36 -13.53
C CYS A 440 -2.87 5.09 -12.69
N TYR A 441 -2.04 5.07 -11.65
CA TYR A 441 -2.09 3.98 -10.67
C TYR A 441 -3.47 3.97 -9.99
N GLU A 442 -4.07 2.78 -9.85
CA GLU A 442 -5.32 2.62 -9.12
C GLU A 442 -5.13 2.98 -7.64
N GLY A 443 -6.15 3.55 -7.00
CA GLY A 443 -6.07 3.89 -5.58
C GLY A 443 -5.20 5.11 -5.24
N ARG A 444 -4.89 5.96 -6.23
CA ARG A 444 -4.21 7.24 -6.00
C ARG A 444 -5.17 8.43 -6.08
N ASP A 445 -4.93 9.39 -5.19
CA ASP A 445 -5.64 10.65 -5.10
C ASP A 445 -5.52 11.51 -6.37
N LYS A 446 -6.65 11.94 -6.92
CA LYS A 446 -6.69 12.84 -8.09
C LYS A 446 -6.98 14.26 -7.62
N PRO A 447 -6.01 15.19 -7.71
CA PRO A 447 -6.25 16.57 -7.32
C PRO A 447 -7.28 17.22 -8.27
N PRO A 448 -8.13 18.13 -7.77
CA PRO A 448 -9.18 18.77 -8.55
C PRO A 448 -8.59 19.89 -9.43
N ILE A 449 -7.78 19.51 -10.41
CA ILE A 449 -7.08 20.43 -11.32
C ILE A 449 -7.84 20.46 -12.64
N GLY A 450 -8.23 21.66 -13.07
CA GLY A 450 -8.88 21.88 -14.36
C GLY A 450 -7.91 21.82 -15.55
N PRO A 451 -8.41 21.92 -16.80
CA PRO A 451 -7.56 21.96 -18.01
C PRO A 451 -6.75 23.26 -18.15
N GLU A 452 -6.98 24.22 -17.27
CA GLU A 452 -6.32 25.53 -17.26
C GLU A 452 -4.82 25.35 -16.99
N ASN A 453 -3.97 25.97 -17.81
CA ASN A 453 -2.51 25.84 -17.73
C ASN A 453 -1.98 24.39 -17.81
N ALA A 454 -2.80 23.41 -18.20
CA ALA A 454 -2.46 21.99 -18.14
C ALA A 454 -1.12 21.66 -18.81
N THR A 455 -0.85 22.20 -20.00
CA THR A 455 0.44 21.97 -20.70
C THR A 455 1.65 22.48 -19.91
N ALA A 456 1.53 23.65 -19.28
CA ALA A 456 2.59 24.23 -18.47
C ALA A 456 2.79 23.45 -17.17
N ILE A 457 1.69 23.06 -16.51
CA ILE A 457 1.71 22.22 -15.31
C ILE A 457 2.35 20.86 -15.63
N VAL A 458 1.93 20.18 -16.71
CA VAL A 458 2.51 18.89 -17.15
C VAL A 458 4.01 19.01 -17.40
N THR A 459 4.45 20.09 -18.06
CA THR A 459 5.87 20.34 -18.33
C THR A 459 6.66 20.48 -17.03
N GLN A 460 6.18 21.30 -16.09
CA GLN A 460 6.81 21.54 -14.80
C GLN A 460 6.77 20.30 -13.90
N ALA A 461 5.64 19.61 -13.81
CA ALA A 461 5.46 18.38 -13.04
C ALA A 461 6.41 17.28 -13.53
N THR A 462 6.56 17.12 -14.84
CA THR A 462 7.52 16.17 -15.43
C THR A 462 8.96 16.50 -15.03
N ALA A 463 9.32 17.79 -15.06
CA ALA A 463 10.66 18.25 -14.66
C ALA A 463 10.93 18.03 -13.17
N TRP A 464 9.97 18.40 -12.29
CA TRP A 464 10.10 18.21 -10.84
C TRP A 464 10.11 16.75 -10.44
N ARG A 465 9.29 15.91 -11.09
CA ARG A 465 9.28 14.45 -10.86
C ARG A 465 10.66 13.87 -11.12
N LYS A 466 11.26 14.22 -12.27
CA LYS A 466 12.63 13.80 -12.59
C LYS A 466 13.65 14.32 -11.57
N ARG A 467 13.59 15.61 -11.24
CA ARG A 467 14.50 16.27 -10.30
C ARG A 467 14.47 15.61 -8.91
N ILE A 468 13.29 15.29 -8.39
CA ILE A 468 13.13 14.63 -7.08
C ILE A 468 13.61 13.18 -7.14
N LYS A 469 13.29 12.42 -8.20
CA LYS A 469 13.81 11.07 -8.43
C LYS A 469 15.34 11.04 -8.42
N GLU A 470 15.96 11.97 -9.13
CA GLU A 470 17.42 12.13 -9.16
C GLU A 470 18.00 12.54 -7.81
N SER A 471 17.36 13.49 -7.09
CA SER A 471 17.79 13.85 -5.74
C SER A 471 17.69 12.70 -4.76
N LEU A 472 16.58 11.94 -4.79
CA LEU A 472 16.35 10.77 -3.96
C LEU A 472 17.46 9.75 -4.20
N SER A 473 17.67 9.35 -5.46
CA SER A 473 18.71 8.39 -5.82
C SER A 473 20.11 8.90 -5.47
N ALA A 474 20.45 10.15 -5.80
CA ALA A 474 21.77 10.72 -5.49
C ALA A 474 22.04 10.79 -3.98
N LEU A 475 21.01 11.07 -3.17
CA LEU A 475 21.12 11.12 -1.72
C LEU A 475 21.37 9.72 -1.14
N GLU A 476 20.71 8.69 -1.68
CA GLU A 476 20.98 7.28 -1.33
C GLU A 476 22.43 6.87 -1.64
N PHE A 477 23.05 7.44 -2.69
CA PHE A 477 24.37 7.04 -3.19
C PHE A 477 25.55 7.83 -2.64
N TYR A 478 25.48 9.15 -2.80
CA TYR A 478 26.59 10.06 -2.54
C TYR A 478 26.39 10.82 -1.23
N GLY A 479 25.19 10.73 -0.66
CA GLY A 479 24.77 11.62 0.40
C GLY A 479 24.78 13.07 -0.07
N SER A 480 24.28 13.31 -1.29
CA SER A 480 24.04 14.66 -1.83
C SER A 480 22.82 14.63 -2.75
N VAL A 481 22.02 15.69 -2.72
CA VAL A 481 20.85 15.85 -3.59
C VAL A 481 21.17 16.30 -5.02
N GLN A 482 22.46 16.52 -5.33
CA GLN A 482 22.94 16.84 -6.67
C GLN A 482 23.70 15.64 -7.24
N PRO A 483 23.15 14.94 -8.25
CA PRO A 483 23.89 13.88 -8.90
C PRO A 483 25.12 14.45 -9.63
N PRO A 484 26.25 13.72 -9.69
CA PRO A 484 27.36 14.09 -10.56
C PRO A 484 26.91 14.11 -12.02
N SER A 485 27.37 15.10 -12.79
CA SER A 485 27.08 15.14 -14.22
C SER A 485 27.70 13.94 -14.95
N SER A 486 26.91 13.22 -15.74
CA SER A 486 27.39 12.15 -16.61
C SER A 486 27.21 12.50 -18.09
N GLN A 487 28.18 12.10 -18.93
CA GLN A 487 28.06 12.11 -20.38
C GLN A 487 27.55 10.76 -20.94
N ALA A 488 27.13 9.85 -20.06
CA ALA A 488 26.56 8.57 -20.44
C ALA A 488 25.25 8.76 -21.22
N GLU A 489 25.17 8.18 -22.39
CA GLU A 489 23.98 8.09 -23.22
C GLU A 489 23.40 6.68 -23.13
N TRP A 490 22.11 6.58 -22.86
CA TRP A 490 21.37 5.32 -22.81
C TRP A 490 20.26 5.35 -23.86
N GLY A 491 20.14 4.25 -24.60
CA GLY A 491 19.01 4.00 -25.47
C GLY A 491 17.74 3.71 -24.68
N PRO A 492 16.59 3.62 -25.38
CA PRO A 492 15.33 3.19 -24.78
C PRO A 492 15.48 1.81 -24.13
N LEU A 493 14.85 1.64 -22.97
CA LEU A 493 14.79 0.34 -22.30
C LEU A 493 13.65 -0.48 -22.92
N THR A 494 14.00 -1.58 -23.61
CA THR A 494 13.05 -2.55 -24.16
C THR A 494 13.10 -3.84 -23.35
N PHE A 495 12.02 -4.61 -23.32
CA PHE A 495 11.95 -5.86 -22.56
C PHE A 495 11.76 -7.05 -23.47
N SER A 496 12.52 -8.11 -23.22
CA SER A 496 12.43 -9.37 -23.96
C SER A 496 12.21 -10.52 -23.00
N CYS A 497 11.50 -11.54 -23.49
CA CYS A 497 11.54 -12.85 -22.89
C CYS A 497 12.88 -13.48 -23.23
N GLY A 498 13.65 -13.91 -22.23
CA GLY A 498 14.97 -14.51 -22.42
C GLY A 498 14.90 -15.84 -23.17
N ALA A 499 14.58 -15.80 -24.47
CA ALA A 499 14.52 -16.94 -25.35
C ALA A 499 15.89 -17.62 -25.38
N THR A 500 15.90 -18.94 -25.32
CA THR A 500 17.13 -19.72 -25.41
C THR A 500 17.15 -20.49 -26.71
N ASN A 501 18.33 -20.67 -27.30
CA ASN A 501 18.51 -21.58 -28.41
C ASN A 501 18.35 -23.04 -27.91
N THR A 502 18.45 -24.01 -28.83
CA THR A 502 18.35 -25.44 -28.52
C THR A 502 19.37 -25.91 -27.48
N ASP A 503 20.49 -25.21 -27.32
CA ASP A 503 21.55 -25.50 -26.35
C ASP A 503 21.34 -24.82 -24.99
N GLY A 504 20.23 -24.07 -24.81
CA GLY A 504 19.92 -23.35 -23.58
C GLY A 504 20.65 -22.01 -23.42
N ALA A 505 21.37 -21.53 -24.43
CA ALA A 505 22.01 -20.21 -24.40
C ALA A 505 21.00 -19.12 -24.77
N TYR A 506 20.99 -18.00 -24.02
CA TYR A 506 20.11 -16.87 -24.32
C TYR A 506 20.40 -16.29 -25.70
N ILE A 507 19.37 -16.25 -26.54
CA ILE A 507 19.36 -15.51 -27.79
C ILE A 507 19.10 -14.05 -27.41
N ARG A 508 19.95 -13.13 -27.85
CA ARG A 508 19.66 -11.70 -27.70
C ARG A 508 18.48 -11.38 -28.61
N ASN A 509 17.30 -11.31 -28.00
CA ASN A 509 16.08 -11.05 -28.71
C ASN A 509 15.67 -9.59 -28.49
N THR A 510 15.33 -8.90 -29.57
CA THR A 510 14.92 -7.48 -29.57
C THR A 510 13.40 -7.33 -29.57
N ASP A 511 12.67 -8.42 -29.34
CA ASP A 511 11.23 -8.39 -29.12
C ASP A 511 10.95 -7.33 -28.06
N ASN A 512 10.22 -6.28 -28.44
CA ASN A 512 9.82 -5.22 -27.54
C ASN A 512 8.53 -5.65 -26.84
N VAL A 513 8.64 -6.64 -25.94
CA VAL A 513 7.53 -7.23 -25.22
C VAL A 513 7.01 -6.23 -24.21
N GLN A 514 5.77 -5.76 -24.43
CA GLN A 514 5.10 -4.86 -23.49
C GLN A 514 4.18 -5.61 -22.52
N ASN A 515 3.64 -6.76 -22.94
CA ASN A 515 2.68 -7.53 -22.18
C ASN A 515 3.22 -8.94 -21.97
N PHE A 516 3.50 -9.28 -20.72
CA PHE A 516 3.90 -10.59 -20.28
C PHE A 516 2.63 -11.30 -19.81
N ALA A 517 2.40 -12.54 -20.25
CA ALA A 517 1.36 -13.37 -19.63
C ALA A 517 1.61 -13.53 -18.12
N ASP A 518 0.56 -13.77 -17.33
CA ASP A 518 0.67 -14.08 -15.90
C ASP A 518 1.65 -15.24 -15.71
N ARG A 519 2.86 -14.93 -15.24
CA ARG A 519 3.93 -15.92 -15.09
C ARG A 519 4.10 -16.25 -13.63
N TYR A 520 3.64 -17.44 -13.28
CA TYR A 520 3.92 -18.07 -12.00
C TYR A 520 5.41 -18.32 -11.72
N THR A 521 6.33 -18.12 -12.69
CA THR A 521 7.76 -18.40 -12.52
C THR A 521 8.66 -17.46 -13.30
N SER A 522 9.86 -17.23 -12.76
CA SER A 522 10.99 -16.46 -13.32
C SER A 522 11.66 -17.11 -14.56
N TYR A 523 10.89 -17.87 -15.34
CA TYR A 523 11.36 -18.62 -16.50
C TYR A 523 10.30 -18.67 -17.63
N PRO A 524 10.62 -18.20 -18.86
CA PRO A 524 11.87 -17.53 -19.21
C PRO A 524 11.94 -16.14 -18.55
N PRO A 525 13.16 -15.67 -18.22
CA PRO A 525 13.34 -14.44 -17.47
C PRO A 525 12.85 -13.23 -18.26
N ILE A 526 12.51 -12.16 -17.54
CA ILE A 526 12.25 -10.84 -18.12
C ILE A 526 13.59 -10.14 -18.23
N LEU A 527 14.06 -9.92 -19.46
CA LEU A 527 15.31 -9.23 -19.73
C LEU A 527 15.04 -7.79 -20.14
N ALA A 528 15.60 -6.82 -19.43
CA ALA A 528 15.79 -5.50 -20.00
C ALA A 528 16.94 -5.54 -21.00
N VAL A 529 16.75 -4.95 -22.17
CA VAL A 529 17.70 -4.86 -23.28
C VAL A 529 17.84 -3.39 -23.65
N TRP A 530 19.08 -2.93 -23.83
CA TRP A 530 19.36 -1.55 -24.20
C TRP A 530 20.69 -1.41 -24.95
N ASP A 531 20.87 -0.25 -25.56
CA ASP A 531 22.13 0.23 -26.11
C ASP A 531 22.67 1.39 -25.27
N TYR A 532 23.98 1.58 -25.27
CA TYR A 532 24.63 2.59 -24.44
C TYR A 532 25.88 3.16 -25.13
N LYS A 533 26.28 4.37 -24.72
CA LYS A 533 27.48 5.05 -25.20
C LYS A 533 28.04 6.00 -24.15
N GLY A 534 29.35 6.21 -24.16
CA GLY A 534 30.01 7.14 -23.25
C GLY A 534 30.01 6.70 -21.78
N MET A 535 29.88 5.40 -21.51
CA MET A 535 29.80 4.88 -20.15
C MET A 535 31.15 4.98 -19.42
N PRO A 536 31.24 5.71 -18.30
CA PRO A 536 32.45 5.76 -17.49
C PRO A 536 32.76 4.40 -16.85
N ALA A 537 34.04 4.04 -16.79
CA ALA A 537 34.45 2.84 -16.05
C ALA A 537 34.07 2.97 -14.57
N LYS A 538 33.50 1.91 -13.98
CA LYS A 538 33.01 1.87 -12.58
C LYS A 538 31.92 2.89 -12.25
N MET A 539 31.17 3.37 -13.25
CA MET A 539 29.94 4.12 -12.99
C MET A 539 29.00 3.24 -12.16
N ASN A 540 28.48 3.75 -11.05
CA ASN A 540 27.57 2.96 -10.23
C ASN A 540 26.15 3.05 -10.81
N LEU A 541 25.55 1.89 -11.08
CA LEU A 541 24.20 1.75 -11.61
C LEU A 541 23.24 1.26 -10.52
N ARG A 542 22.07 1.88 -10.45
CA ARG A 542 20.89 1.37 -9.75
C ARG A 542 19.79 1.05 -10.74
N TRP A 543 19.16 -0.08 -10.52
CA TRP A 543 17.90 -0.43 -11.12
C TRP A 543 16.86 -0.39 -10.02
N LYS A 544 15.82 0.41 -10.23
CA LYS A 544 14.64 0.46 -9.37
C LYS A 544 13.46 -0.03 -10.19
N VAL A 545 12.67 -0.94 -9.63
CA VAL A 545 11.48 -1.47 -10.28
C VAL A 545 10.28 -1.09 -9.43
N PHE A 546 9.25 -0.52 -10.05
CA PHE A 546 8.02 -0.12 -9.41
C PHE A 546 6.90 -0.99 -9.91
N HIS A 547 6.16 -1.63 -9.01
CA HIS A 547 4.94 -2.40 -9.31
C HIS A 547 3.74 -1.55 -8.90
N ASP A 548 2.92 -1.18 -9.89
CA ASP A 548 1.78 -0.29 -9.73
C ASP A 548 2.09 0.98 -8.91
N GLY A 549 3.28 1.53 -9.14
CA GLY A 549 3.73 2.82 -8.61
C GLY A 549 4.45 2.73 -7.26
N ALA A 550 4.48 1.56 -6.63
CA ALA A 550 5.26 1.30 -5.43
C ALA A 550 6.60 0.65 -5.80
N GLU A 551 7.73 1.16 -5.27
CA GLU A 551 9.04 0.54 -5.50
C GLU A 551 9.07 -0.86 -4.85
N ASP A 552 9.34 -1.90 -5.64
CA ASP A 552 9.62 -3.22 -5.13
C ASP A 552 11.11 -3.33 -4.77
N LEU A 553 11.37 -3.28 -3.46
CA LEU A 553 12.73 -3.35 -2.93
C LEU A 553 13.42 -4.69 -3.21
N ASN A 554 12.67 -5.77 -3.48
CA ASN A 554 13.25 -7.07 -3.87
C ASN A 554 13.76 -7.07 -5.31
N LEU A 555 13.29 -6.13 -6.13
CA LEU A 555 13.72 -5.91 -7.52
C LEU A 555 14.68 -4.72 -7.66
N ARG A 556 15.28 -4.28 -6.54
CA ARG A 556 16.33 -3.27 -6.54
C ARG A 556 17.68 -3.92 -6.82
N PHE A 557 18.36 -3.46 -7.86
CA PHE A 557 19.70 -3.94 -8.20
C PHE A 557 20.73 -2.82 -8.15
N THR A 558 21.92 -3.10 -7.62
CA THR A 558 23.05 -2.16 -7.62
C THR A 558 24.30 -2.85 -8.16
N GLU A 559 24.98 -2.22 -9.12
CA GLU A 559 26.17 -2.78 -9.76
C GLU A 559 27.13 -1.68 -10.25
N ASP A 560 28.41 -2.03 -10.35
CA ASP A 560 29.40 -1.14 -10.98
C ASP A 560 29.52 -1.47 -12.47
N TRP A 561 29.56 -0.44 -13.30
CA TRP A 561 29.73 -0.58 -14.74
C TRP A 561 31.05 -1.25 -15.08
N SER A 562 30.95 -2.42 -15.70
CA SER A 562 32.08 -3.29 -16.05
C SER A 562 32.20 -3.58 -17.55
N LEU A 563 31.26 -3.12 -18.36
CA LEU A 563 31.26 -3.29 -19.81
C LEU A 563 32.09 -2.20 -20.51
N GLN A 564 32.20 -2.32 -21.84
CA GLN A 564 32.87 -1.33 -22.69
C GLN A 564 32.18 0.05 -22.62
N GLN A 565 32.80 1.09 -23.20
CA GLN A 565 32.24 2.45 -23.17
C GLN A 565 31.02 2.63 -24.08
N ALA A 566 30.86 1.81 -25.11
CA ALA A 566 29.71 1.80 -25.99
C ALA A 566 29.37 0.37 -26.42
N GLY A 567 28.11 0.13 -26.74
CA GLY A 567 27.64 -1.16 -27.17
C GLY A 567 26.21 -1.42 -26.73
N SER A 568 25.96 -2.69 -26.43
CA SER A 568 24.65 -3.28 -26.31
C SER A 568 24.68 -4.23 -25.12
N ALA A 569 23.68 -4.16 -24.24
CA ALA A 569 23.62 -4.97 -23.03
C ALA A 569 22.21 -5.49 -22.76
N GLN A 570 22.14 -6.48 -21.86
CA GLN A 570 20.91 -7.02 -21.33
C GLN A 570 21.07 -7.37 -19.84
N ARG A 571 19.97 -7.30 -19.07
CA ARG A 571 19.93 -7.58 -17.64
C ARG A 571 18.63 -8.29 -17.30
N LYS A 572 18.70 -9.30 -16.43
CA LYS A 572 17.53 -9.94 -15.82
C LYS A 572 16.85 -8.98 -14.82
N ILE A 573 15.55 -8.71 -14.99
CA ILE A 573 14.75 -7.77 -14.17
C ILE A 573 13.65 -8.49 -13.37
N ASP A 574 13.53 -9.81 -13.48
CA ASP A 574 12.60 -10.61 -12.68
C ASP A 574 13.25 -11.23 -11.44
N SER A 575 12.43 -11.37 -10.38
CA SER A 575 12.77 -12.09 -9.16
C SER A 575 12.02 -13.41 -9.09
N TRP A 576 12.62 -14.40 -8.44
CA TRP A 576 11.99 -15.67 -8.13
C TRP A 576 10.87 -15.57 -7.09
N PHE A 577 10.76 -14.41 -6.43
CA PHE A 577 9.89 -14.15 -5.28
C PHE A 577 8.58 -13.42 -5.61
N ILE A 578 8.06 -13.53 -6.84
CA ILE A 578 6.71 -13.09 -7.29
C ILE A 578 6.75 -11.75 -8.03
N MET A 579 6.60 -11.81 -9.36
CA MET A 579 6.05 -10.69 -10.13
C MET A 579 4.59 -11.03 -10.41
N GLY A 580 3.68 -10.34 -9.73
CA GLY A 580 2.24 -10.51 -9.91
C GLY A 580 1.72 -9.80 -11.15
N ALA A 581 0.43 -9.95 -11.43
CA ALA A 581 -0.21 -9.11 -12.44
C ALA A 581 -0.14 -7.64 -12.05
N GLY A 582 0.02 -6.75 -13.04
CA GLY A 582 0.12 -5.32 -12.82
C GLY A 582 1.11 -4.64 -13.75
N THR A 583 1.29 -3.34 -13.55
CA THR A 583 2.22 -2.53 -14.35
C THR A 583 3.57 -2.42 -13.66
N TYR A 584 4.64 -2.67 -14.41
CA TYR A 584 6.02 -2.58 -13.95
C TYR A 584 6.77 -1.46 -14.66
N ASP A 585 7.27 -0.51 -13.88
CA ASP A 585 8.16 0.57 -14.34
C ASP A 585 9.59 0.28 -13.88
N VAL A 586 10.52 0.25 -14.82
CA VAL A 586 11.94 -0.02 -14.57
C VAL A 586 12.73 1.25 -14.83
N GLU A 587 13.42 1.73 -13.82
CA GLU A 587 14.21 2.95 -13.88
C GLU A 587 15.68 2.66 -13.63
N VAL A 588 16.55 3.24 -14.47
CA VAL A 588 17.99 3.06 -14.36
C VAL A 588 18.66 4.38 -14.01
N TYR A 589 19.35 4.37 -12.87
CA TYR A 589 20.09 5.51 -12.35
C TYR A 589 21.57 5.25 -12.47
N GLY A 590 22.29 6.17 -13.11
CA GLY A 590 23.75 6.16 -13.14
C GLY A 590 24.28 7.31 -12.32
N ASN A 591 25.05 6.99 -11.28
CA ASN A 591 25.50 7.98 -10.31
C ASN A 591 24.34 8.88 -9.79
N GLY A 592 23.15 8.32 -9.58
CA GLY A 592 21.98 9.07 -9.12
C GLY A 592 21.26 9.91 -10.18
N GLN A 593 21.80 10.03 -11.40
CA GLN A 593 21.10 10.65 -12.53
C GLN A 593 20.18 9.62 -13.19
N LEU A 594 18.94 9.98 -13.52
CA LEU A 594 18.01 9.10 -14.23
C LEU A 594 18.44 9.01 -15.69
N LEU A 595 18.99 7.85 -16.08
CA LEU A 595 19.54 7.62 -17.42
C LEU A 595 18.46 7.20 -18.42
N THR A 596 17.61 6.26 -18.02
CA THR A 596 16.51 5.76 -18.84
C THR A 596 15.43 5.13 -17.96
N SER A 597 14.27 4.89 -18.55
CA SER A 597 13.17 4.15 -17.93
C SER A 597 12.42 3.35 -19.01
N GLY A 598 11.83 2.22 -18.64
CA GLY A 598 10.95 1.43 -19.49
C GLY A 598 9.78 0.88 -18.70
N ARG A 599 8.71 0.51 -19.40
CA ARG A 599 7.51 -0.09 -18.81
C ARG A 599 7.14 -1.39 -19.51
N PHE A 600 6.68 -2.36 -18.73
CA PHE A 600 5.94 -3.52 -19.20
C PHE A 600 4.78 -3.83 -18.26
N GLN A 601 3.89 -4.72 -18.66
CA GLN A 601 2.76 -5.19 -17.87
C GLN A 601 2.82 -6.71 -17.77
N ILE A 602 2.47 -7.23 -16.60
CA ILE A 602 2.12 -8.64 -16.43
C ILE A 602 0.60 -8.69 -16.44
N MET A 603 0.05 -9.34 -17.46
CA MET A 603 -1.39 -9.49 -17.64
C MET A 603 -1.95 -10.40 -16.54
N PRO A 604 -3.16 -10.13 -16.01
CA PRO A 604 -3.82 -11.08 -15.13
C PRO A 604 -4.13 -12.39 -15.87
N ALA A 605 -4.28 -13.48 -15.12
CA ALA A 605 -4.77 -14.74 -15.67
C ALA A 605 -6.05 -14.51 -16.50
N SER A 606 -6.04 -15.02 -17.74
CA SER A 606 -7.17 -14.87 -18.65
C SER A 606 -8.42 -15.54 -18.08
N THR A 607 -9.57 -14.86 -18.14
CA THR A 607 -10.89 -15.42 -17.83
C THR A 607 -11.72 -15.66 -19.09
N ALA A 608 -11.10 -15.53 -20.27
CA ALA A 608 -11.77 -15.72 -21.55
C ALA A 608 -12.38 -17.11 -21.63
N LYS A 609 -13.61 -17.20 -22.14
CA LYS A 609 -14.28 -18.46 -22.47
C LYS A 609 -14.11 -18.76 -23.96
N PRO A 610 -14.14 -20.03 -24.36
CA PRO A 610 -14.19 -20.37 -25.77
C PRO A 610 -15.48 -19.85 -26.42
N ASP A 611 -15.43 -19.55 -27.73
CA ASP A 611 -16.62 -19.14 -28.49
C ASP A 611 -17.68 -20.25 -28.55
N LEU A 612 -17.23 -21.50 -28.44
CA LEU A 612 -18.09 -22.67 -28.35
C LEU A 612 -18.69 -22.78 -26.93
N PRO A 613 -19.95 -23.23 -26.79
CA PRO A 613 -20.61 -23.42 -25.50
C PRO A 613 -20.07 -24.66 -24.78
N ILE A 614 -18.81 -24.62 -24.36
CA ILE A 614 -18.09 -25.69 -23.67
C ILE A 614 -18.04 -25.35 -22.17
N ASP A 615 -18.32 -26.33 -21.32
CA ASP A 615 -18.20 -26.16 -19.87
C ASP A 615 -16.73 -26.29 -19.46
N VAL A 616 -16.11 -25.15 -19.21
CA VAL A 616 -14.70 -25.03 -18.83
C VAL A 616 -14.57 -24.71 -17.34
N GLU A 617 -13.59 -25.32 -16.68
CA GLU A 617 -13.24 -25.05 -15.28
C GLU A 617 -12.35 -23.81 -15.17
N SER A 618 -11.26 -23.77 -15.94
CA SER A 618 -10.23 -22.74 -15.88
C SER A 618 -9.50 -22.59 -17.22
N VAL A 619 -8.87 -21.45 -17.46
CA VAL A 619 -7.91 -21.28 -18.55
C VAL A 619 -6.61 -21.95 -18.14
N ALA A 620 -6.20 -22.99 -18.86
CA ALA A 620 -4.96 -23.71 -18.60
C ALA A 620 -3.74 -22.97 -19.21
N PHE A 621 -3.93 -22.34 -20.38
CA PHE A 621 -2.88 -21.60 -21.07
C PHE A 621 -3.47 -20.62 -22.08
N ALA A 622 -2.82 -19.47 -22.27
CA ALA A 622 -3.16 -18.52 -23.32
C ALA A 622 -1.90 -17.79 -23.80
N ASP A 623 -1.73 -17.71 -25.12
CA ASP A 623 -0.63 -17.02 -25.78
C ASP A 623 -1.10 -16.44 -27.12
N SER A 624 -0.86 -15.15 -27.34
CA SER A 624 -1.15 -14.51 -28.63
C SER A 624 -0.20 -14.95 -29.74
N LEU A 625 0.97 -15.50 -29.40
CA LEU A 625 2.10 -15.78 -30.30
C LEU A 625 2.71 -14.53 -30.94
N SER A 626 2.43 -13.36 -30.38
CA SER A 626 3.02 -12.08 -30.80
C SER A 626 4.50 -11.94 -30.43
N ASP A 627 4.95 -12.79 -29.52
CA ASP A 627 6.32 -12.93 -29.05
C ASP A 627 6.60 -14.42 -28.79
N ASN A 628 7.85 -14.77 -28.49
CA ASN A 628 8.21 -16.15 -28.11
C ASN A 628 8.35 -16.35 -26.59
N CYS A 629 7.52 -15.69 -25.80
CA CYS A 629 7.63 -15.74 -24.35
C CYS A 629 7.26 -17.07 -23.71
N ALA A 630 6.40 -17.88 -24.33
CA ALA A 630 6.15 -19.25 -23.87
C ALA A 630 7.23 -20.25 -24.33
N ALA A 631 8.32 -19.75 -24.95
CA ALA A 631 9.43 -20.52 -25.48
C ALA A 631 8.99 -21.70 -26.35
N TRP A 632 8.14 -21.38 -27.32
CA TRP A 632 7.87 -22.22 -28.47
C TRP A 632 9.21 -22.60 -29.11
N SER A 633 9.34 -23.86 -29.53
CA SER A 633 10.55 -24.32 -30.18
C SER A 633 10.72 -23.58 -31.50
N LEU A 634 11.80 -22.79 -31.61
CA LEU A 634 12.20 -22.09 -32.83
C LEU A 634 13.53 -22.69 -33.31
N GLY A 635 13.51 -23.44 -34.42
CA GLY A 635 14.68 -23.89 -35.15
C GLY A 635 15.01 -22.95 -36.32
N ASP A 636 15.82 -23.40 -37.27
CA ASP A 636 16.27 -22.61 -38.44
C ASP A 636 15.16 -22.09 -39.38
N GLY A 637 13.90 -22.46 -39.14
CA GLY A 637 12.76 -22.14 -40.01
C GLY A 637 11.61 -21.39 -39.33
N ALA A 638 11.70 -21.01 -38.05
CA ALA A 638 10.58 -20.36 -37.36
C ALA A 638 10.92 -18.94 -36.89
N VAL A 639 10.06 -17.97 -37.20
CA VAL A 639 10.23 -16.56 -36.83
C VAL A 639 8.92 -16.07 -36.19
N SER A 640 9.00 -15.48 -34.99
CA SER A 640 7.87 -14.77 -34.39
C SER A 640 7.94 -13.30 -34.80
N VAL A 641 6.97 -12.83 -35.60
CA VAL A 641 6.84 -11.41 -36.00
C VAL A 641 5.38 -10.99 -35.85
N GLY A 642 4.90 -10.92 -34.60
CA GLY A 642 3.48 -10.64 -34.30
C GLY A 642 2.54 -11.84 -34.48
N GLU A 643 2.96 -12.87 -35.21
CA GLU A 643 2.40 -14.22 -35.30
C GLU A 643 3.57 -15.22 -35.34
N LEU A 644 3.35 -16.49 -35.01
CA LEU A 644 4.37 -17.54 -35.13
C LEU A 644 4.40 -18.08 -36.57
N HIS A 645 5.43 -17.72 -37.33
CA HIS A 645 5.67 -18.29 -38.66
C HIS A 645 6.55 -19.54 -38.55
N ILE A 646 6.16 -20.61 -39.24
CA ILE A 646 6.95 -21.83 -39.40
C ILE A 646 7.13 -22.07 -40.90
N VAL A 647 8.38 -22.08 -41.33
CA VAL A 647 8.85 -22.39 -42.68
C VAL A 647 9.56 -23.73 -42.64
N THR A 648 9.04 -24.71 -43.37
CA THR A 648 9.76 -25.97 -43.62
C THR A 648 10.55 -25.86 -44.92
N ARG A 649 11.68 -26.57 -45.04
CA ARG A 649 12.43 -26.75 -46.29
C ARG A 649 12.10 -28.11 -46.92
N GLU A 650 12.33 -28.27 -48.22
CA GLU A 650 12.08 -29.52 -48.96
C GLU A 650 12.79 -30.76 -48.34
N GLN A 651 13.93 -30.53 -47.67
CA GLN A 651 14.71 -31.54 -46.95
C GLN A 651 14.22 -31.84 -45.53
N ASP A 652 13.31 -31.04 -44.97
CA ASP A 652 12.75 -31.25 -43.64
C ASP A 652 11.68 -32.35 -43.66
N HIS A 653 11.48 -33.06 -42.55
CA HIS A 653 10.53 -34.17 -42.48
C HIS A 653 9.12 -33.75 -42.03
N SER A 654 9.06 -32.83 -41.08
CA SER A 654 7.90 -32.11 -40.54
C SER A 654 8.45 -31.24 -39.41
N TYR A 655 7.88 -30.06 -39.17
CA TYR A 655 8.31 -29.21 -38.06
C TYR A 655 7.17 -29.04 -37.07
N GLN A 656 7.46 -29.29 -35.80
CA GLN A 656 6.53 -29.07 -34.70
C GLN A 656 7.11 -28.08 -33.71
N SER A 657 6.30 -27.12 -33.30
CA SER A 657 6.60 -26.22 -32.21
C SER A 657 5.70 -26.54 -31.04
N ILE A 658 6.26 -27.21 -30.03
CA ILE A 658 5.55 -27.58 -28.80
C ILE A 658 6.02 -26.65 -27.70
N CYS A 659 5.08 -26.03 -27.02
CA CYS A 659 5.37 -25.13 -25.92
C CYS A 659 6.24 -25.82 -24.85
N ARG A 660 7.23 -25.09 -24.31
CA ARG A 660 8.25 -25.65 -23.41
C ARG A 660 7.89 -25.51 -21.93
N TYR A 661 7.10 -24.49 -21.58
CA TYR A 661 6.82 -24.10 -20.19
C TYR A 661 5.35 -24.18 -19.79
N CYS A 662 4.49 -24.72 -20.65
CA CYS A 662 3.10 -25.03 -20.33
C CYS A 662 2.98 -26.37 -19.61
N ASP A 663 1.89 -26.50 -18.85
CA ASP A 663 1.51 -27.74 -18.20
C ASP A 663 0.83 -28.70 -19.18
N ALA A 664 0.98 -30.01 -18.91
CA ALA A 664 0.28 -31.04 -19.66
C ALA A 664 -1.19 -31.10 -19.24
N VAL A 665 -2.07 -31.16 -20.24
CA VAL A 665 -3.54 -31.19 -20.07
C VAL A 665 -4.10 -32.58 -20.37
N ASP A 666 -5.21 -32.95 -19.72
CA ASP A 666 -5.88 -34.26 -19.86
C ASP A 666 -7.25 -34.11 -20.56
N ASP A 667 -8.22 -33.55 -19.84
CA ASP A 667 -9.52 -33.13 -20.35
C ASP A 667 -9.48 -31.64 -20.64
N PHE A 668 -9.53 -31.29 -21.93
CA PHE A 668 -9.28 -29.91 -22.36
C PHE A 668 -10.05 -29.53 -23.63
N TYR A 669 -10.20 -28.21 -23.80
CA TYR A 669 -10.42 -27.60 -25.11
C TYR A 669 -9.18 -26.80 -25.51
N TYR A 670 -8.69 -27.00 -26.72
CA TYR A 670 -7.54 -26.29 -27.29
C TYR A 670 -7.98 -25.64 -28.60
N GLU A 671 -7.71 -24.34 -28.78
CA GLU A 671 -7.85 -23.65 -30.06
C GLU A 671 -6.63 -22.81 -30.43
N ALA A 672 -6.40 -22.64 -31.72
CA ALA A 672 -5.49 -21.65 -32.29
C ALA A 672 -5.94 -21.27 -33.70
N ASN A 673 -5.53 -20.09 -34.16
CA ASN A 673 -5.69 -19.71 -35.56
C ASN A 673 -4.48 -20.18 -36.38
N ALA A 674 -4.74 -20.68 -37.58
CA ALA A 674 -3.75 -21.17 -38.51
C ALA A 674 -4.01 -20.63 -39.92
N ARG A 675 -2.97 -20.08 -40.56
CA ARG A 675 -3.07 -19.42 -41.86
C ARG A 675 -1.96 -19.88 -42.79
N TYR A 676 -2.32 -20.29 -44.00
CA TYR A 676 -1.37 -20.52 -45.09
C TYR A 676 -0.74 -19.19 -45.53
N VAL A 677 0.58 -19.18 -45.72
CA VAL A 677 1.33 -18.01 -46.20
C VAL A 677 1.83 -18.24 -47.63
N THR A 678 2.63 -19.29 -47.85
CA THR A 678 3.19 -19.64 -49.15
C THR A 678 3.67 -21.11 -49.17
N GLY A 679 3.91 -21.68 -50.35
CA GLY A 679 4.47 -23.03 -50.50
C GLY A 679 3.48 -24.05 -51.07
N ALA A 680 3.72 -25.33 -50.82
CA ALA A 680 2.85 -26.40 -51.31
C ALA A 680 1.44 -26.34 -50.67
N GLU A 681 0.39 -26.48 -51.49
CA GLU A 681 -1.00 -26.30 -51.04
C GLU A 681 -1.65 -27.59 -50.50
N ASP A 682 -1.04 -28.75 -50.76
CA ASP A 682 -1.53 -30.09 -50.44
C ASP A 682 -0.88 -30.70 -49.18
N PHE A 683 -0.06 -29.92 -48.47
CA PHE A 683 0.58 -30.33 -47.20
C PHE A 683 -0.08 -29.70 -45.98
N GLY A 684 -0.10 -30.47 -44.89
CA GLY A 684 -0.80 -30.13 -43.66
C GLY A 684 -0.10 -29.05 -42.84
N TYR A 685 -0.90 -28.21 -42.21
CA TYR A 685 -0.49 -27.35 -41.11
C TYR A 685 -1.62 -27.28 -40.09
N GLY A 686 -1.29 -27.25 -38.79
CA GLY A 686 -2.34 -27.25 -37.77
C GLY A 686 -1.83 -27.47 -36.35
N LEU A 687 -2.62 -28.23 -35.60
CA LEU A 687 -2.50 -28.36 -34.14
C LEU A 687 -1.87 -29.69 -33.74
N VAL A 688 -0.88 -29.64 -32.87
CA VAL A 688 -0.34 -30.77 -32.13
C VAL A 688 -1.04 -30.86 -30.77
N TYR A 689 -1.56 -32.03 -30.40
CA TYR A 689 -2.24 -32.22 -29.13
C TYR A 689 -1.85 -33.55 -28.46
N ARG A 690 -1.92 -33.56 -27.12
CA ARG A 690 -1.50 -34.69 -26.25
C ARG A 690 -0.10 -35.21 -26.58
N SER A 691 0.84 -34.33 -26.85
CA SER A 691 2.25 -34.71 -26.98
C SER A 691 2.78 -35.24 -25.66
N ASP A 692 3.52 -36.34 -25.70
CA ASP A 692 4.20 -36.87 -24.52
C ASP A 692 5.34 -35.96 -24.05
N ALA A 693 5.86 -36.23 -22.84
CA ALA A 693 6.96 -35.45 -22.26
C ALA A 693 8.27 -35.53 -23.06
N SER A 694 8.44 -36.58 -23.87
CA SER A 694 9.60 -36.70 -24.75
C SER A 694 9.49 -35.82 -26.00
N LYS A 695 8.29 -35.28 -26.29
CA LYS A 695 7.94 -34.54 -27.52
C LYS A 695 8.12 -35.36 -28.79
N LYS A 696 8.12 -36.69 -28.67
CA LYS A 696 8.36 -37.63 -29.79
C LYS A 696 7.14 -38.48 -30.12
N ASN A 697 6.09 -38.43 -29.31
CA ASN A 697 4.82 -39.09 -29.58
C ASN A 697 3.70 -38.08 -29.37
N PHE A 698 2.84 -37.88 -30.38
CA PHE A 698 1.81 -36.84 -30.35
C PHE A 698 0.69 -37.15 -31.35
N TYR A 699 -0.44 -36.44 -31.22
CA TYR A 699 -1.44 -36.37 -32.28
C TYR A 699 -1.38 -35.04 -33.00
N GLU A 700 -1.87 -35.05 -34.23
CA GLU A 700 -1.96 -33.88 -35.09
C GLU A 700 -3.37 -33.76 -35.66
N PHE A 701 -3.86 -32.52 -35.71
CA PHE A 701 -5.04 -32.11 -36.46
C PHE A 701 -4.62 -31.02 -37.45
N ALA A 702 -4.49 -31.40 -38.72
CA ALA A 702 -3.95 -30.54 -39.78
C ALA A 702 -5.01 -30.22 -40.84
N ILE A 703 -4.87 -29.04 -41.45
CA ILE A 703 -5.58 -28.63 -42.66
C ILE A 703 -4.58 -28.35 -43.78
N THR A 704 -5.03 -28.46 -45.03
CA THR A 704 -4.26 -28.09 -46.23
C THR A 704 -4.85 -26.83 -46.87
N ALA A 705 -4.03 -26.09 -47.61
CA ALA A 705 -4.49 -24.88 -48.29
C ALA A 705 -5.51 -25.18 -49.40
N ASP A 706 -5.45 -26.38 -49.99
CA ASP A 706 -6.42 -26.88 -50.97
C ASP A 706 -7.78 -27.31 -50.37
N GLY A 707 -7.93 -27.27 -49.04
CA GLY A 707 -9.21 -27.41 -48.34
C GLY A 707 -9.54 -28.81 -47.84
N ASN A 708 -8.52 -29.61 -47.51
CA ASN A 708 -8.69 -30.90 -46.83
C ASN A 708 -8.24 -30.81 -45.36
N TYR A 709 -8.70 -31.73 -44.53
CA TYR A 709 -8.21 -31.91 -43.16
C TYR A 709 -7.85 -33.36 -42.88
N ASN A 710 -6.96 -33.56 -41.91
CA ASN A 710 -6.54 -34.87 -41.43
C ASN A 710 -6.32 -34.88 -39.92
N ILE A 711 -6.54 -36.06 -39.34
CA ILE A 711 -6.19 -36.34 -37.95
C ILE A 711 -5.27 -37.56 -37.96
N ALA A 712 -4.07 -37.40 -37.39
CA ALA A 712 -3.04 -38.43 -37.38
C ALA A 712 -2.40 -38.58 -36.00
N ARG A 713 -1.75 -39.72 -35.79
CA ARG A 713 -0.87 -39.99 -34.65
C ARG A 713 0.54 -40.23 -35.14
N TYR A 714 1.50 -39.53 -34.54
CA TYR A 714 2.92 -39.80 -34.68
C TYR A 714 3.46 -40.56 -33.47
N ALA A 715 4.26 -41.60 -33.72
CA ALA A 715 5.00 -42.32 -32.69
C ALA A 715 6.42 -42.63 -33.13
N ALA A 716 7.41 -42.30 -32.29
CA ALA A 716 8.82 -42.55 -32.57
C ALA A 716 9.15 -44.04 -32.67
N ASP A 717 8.51 -44.85 -31.81
CA ASP A 717 8.64 -46.31 -31.76
C ASP A 717 7.56 -47.02 -32.61
N TYR A 718 7.15 -46.36 -33.69
CA TYR A 718 6.10 -46.77 -34.62
C TYR A 718 4.68 -46.73 -34.04
N CYS A 719 3.72 -46.32 -34.86
CA CYS A 719 2.32 -46.19 -34.47
C CYS A 719 1.50 -47.42 -34.84
N ASP A 720 2.03 -48.28 -35.72
CA ASP A 720 1.39 -49.51 -36.18
C ASP A 720 2.00 -50.77 -35.55
N ALA A 721 1.17 -51.80 -35.38
CA ALA A 721 1.62 -53.08 -34.80
C ALA A 721 2.70 -53.78 -35.64
N ALA A 722 2.83 -53.45 -36.93
CA ALA A 722 3.84 -53.99 -37.82
C ALA A 722 5.21 -53.31 -37.70
N GLN A 723 5.32 -52.22 -36.91
CA GLN A 723 6.55 -51.44 -36.71
C GLN A 723 7.16 -50.90 -38.01
N GLN A 724 6.31 -50.40 -38.92
CA GLN A 724 6.73 -49.89 -40.23
C GLN A 724 6.39 -48.42 -40.43
N LYS A 725 5.36 -47.92 -39.74
CA LYS A 725 4.85 -46.57 -39.89
C LYS A 725 5.04 -45.79 -38.60
N ARG A 726 5.63 -44.61 -38.70
CA ARG A 726 5.67 -43.64 -37.59
C ARG A 726 4.47 -42.70 -37.59
N TRP A 727 3.88 -42.48 -38.77
CA TRP A 727 2.65 -41.72 -38.98
C TRP A 727 1.47 -42.66 -39.25
N CYS A 728 0.42 -42.55 -38.45
CA CYS A 728 -0.82 -43.31 -38.59
C CYS A 728 -1.99 -42.35 -38.71
N ASN A 729 -2.59 -42.31 -39.91
CA ASN A 729 -3.82 -41.60 -40.16
C ASN A 729 -4.97 -42.23 -39.35
N LEU A 730 -5.59 -41.44 -38.47
CA LEU A 730 -6.79 -41.81 -37.72
C LEU A 730 -8.06 -41.43 -38.51
N SER A 731 -7.93 -40.48 -39.42
CA SER A 731 -8.89 -40.21 -40.49
C SER A 731 -8.20 -40.18 -41.85
N GLU A 732 -8.94 -40.40 -42.93
CA GLU A 732 -8.45 -40.08 -44.28
C GLU A 732 -8.43 -38.56 -44.48
N TRP A 733 -7.60 -38.08 -45.41
CA TRP A 733 -7.66 -36.69 -45.87
C TRP A 733 -9.05 -36.41 -46.46
N THR A 734 -9.80 -35.53 -45.82
CA THR A 734 -11.22 -35.30 -46.11
C THR A 734 -11.45 -33.83 -46.46
N PRO A 735 -12.15 -33.51 -47.58
CA PRO A 735 -12.47 -32.12 -47.91
C PRO A 735 -13.46 -31.52 -46.91
N SER A 736 -13.28 -30.25 -46.56
CA SER A 736 -14.20 -29.51 -45.68
C SER A 736 -14.55 -28.15 -46.27
N GLU A 737 -15.86 -27.85 -46.34
CA GLU A 737 -16.36 -26.55 -46.79
C GLU A 737 -16.09 -25.42 -45.79
N TYR A 738 -15.78 -25.77 -44.54
CA TYR A 738 -15.51 -24.80 -43.48
C TYR A 738 -14.09 -24.24 -43.52
N ILE A 739 -13.20 -24.79 -44.36
CA ILE A 739 -11.83 -24.27 -44.52
C ILE A 739 -11.86 -23.05 -45.44
N GLN A 740 -11.42 -21.91 -44.91
CA GLN A 740 -11.18 -20.69 -45.66
C GLN A 740 -9.85 -20.81 -46.41
N ARG A 741 -9.91 -21.16 -47.70
CA ARG A 741 -8.73 -21.27 -48.57
C ARG A 741 -8.03 -19.92 -48.70
N GLY A 742 -6.75 -19.86 -48.36
CA GLY A 742 -5.95 -18.62 -48.32
C GLY A 742 -6.32 -17.63 -47.20
N GLY A 743 -7.24 -18.01 -46.30
CA GLY A 743 -7.64 -17.23 -45.13
C GLY A 743 -7.07 -17.80 -43.83
N SER A 744 -7.33 -17.09 -42.72
CA SER A 744 -7.05 -17.60 -41.38
C SER A 744 -8.16 -18.56 -40.95
N ASN A 745 -7.79 -19.69 -40.36
CA ASN A 745 -8.71 -20.74 -39.93
C ASN A 745 -8.55 -21.00 -38.44
N LYS A 746 -9.64 -20.90 -37.68
CA LYS A 746 -9.67 -21.26 -36.27
C LYS A 746 -9.81 -22.76 -36.13
N LEU A 747 -8.78 -23.44 -35.66
CA LEU A 747 -8.78 -24.88 -35.40
C LEU A 747 -9.07 -25.11 -33.92
N GLY A 748 -9.92 -26.10 -33.60
CA GLY A 748 -10.30 -26.44 -32.24
C GLY A 748 -10.30 -27.95 -31.98
N VAL A 749 -9.79 -28.38 -30.84
CA VAL A 749 -9.76 -29.77 -30.38
C VAL A 749 -10.33 -29.84 -28.96
N LEU A 750 -11.46 -30.53 -28.79
CA LEU A 750 -12.09 -30.79 -27.50
C LEU A 750 -11.90 -32.26 -27.14
N CYS A 751 -11.08 -32.57 -26.14
CA CYS A 751 -10.82 -33.94 -25.69
C CYS A 751 -11.39 -34.18 -24.29
N GLN A 752 -12.15 -35.28 -24.15
CA GLN A 752 -12.67 -35.81 -22.88
C GLN A 752 -12.36 -37.31 -22.82
N ALA A 753 -11.56 -37.71 -21.84
CA ALA A 753 -10.99 -39.04 -21.72
C ALA A 753 -10.29 -39.50 -23.01
N GLU A 754 -10.87 -40.46 -23.75
CA GLU A 754 -10.27 -41.04 -24.96
C GLU A 754 -10.79 -40.37 -26.23
N THR A 755 -11.84 -39.56 -26.13
CA THR A 755 -12.60 -39.06 -27.28
C THR A 755 -12.30 -37.59 -27.51
N CYS A 756 -11.96 -37.25 -28.74
CA CYS A 756 -11.70 -35.88 -29.18
C CYS A 756 -12.67 -35.48 -30.30
N LYS A 757 -13.20 -34.25 -30.21
CA LYS A 757 -14.02 -33.57 -31.22
C LYS A 757 -13.21 -32.46 -31.88
N PHE A 758 -13.27 -32.38 -33.19
CA PHE A 758 -12.44 -31.48 -34.00
C PHE A 758 -13.30 -30.42 -34.68
N TYR A 759 -12.88 -29.18 -34.61
CA TYR A 759 -13.61 -28.02 -35.10
C TYR A 759 -12.75 -27.21 -36.08
N ILE A 760 -13.38 -26.73 -37.15
CA ILE A 760 -12.81 -25.73 -38.06
C ILE A 760 -13.77 -24.56 -38.11
N ASN A 761 -13.29 -23.36 -37.79
CA ASN A 761 -14.08 -22.13 -37.75
C ASN A 761 -15.37 -22.29 -36.93
N ASN A 762 -15.26 -22.92 -35.76
CA ASN A 762 -16.35 -23.25 -34.82
C ASN A 762 -17.39 -24.29 -35.34
N HIS A 763 -17.13 -24.96 -36.46
CA HIS A 763 -17.97 -26.06 -36.97
C HIS A 763 -17.32 -27.41 -36.68
N LEU A 764 -18.09 -28.36 -36.13
CA LEU A 764 -17.64 -29.72 -35.86
C LEU A 764 -17.39 -30.46 -37.20
N VAL A 765 -16.17 -30.95 -37.41
CA VAL A 765 -15.78 -31.68 -38.63
C VAL A 765 -15.55 -33.17 -38.38
N ASN A 766 -15.16 -33.58 -37.17
CA ASN A 766 -14.93 -35.00 -36.86
C ASN A 766 -15.04 -35.29 -35.36
N THR A 767 -15.23 -36.57 -35.01
CA THR A 767 -15.15 -37.09 -33.65
C THR A 767 -14.47 -38.46 -33.69
N LEU A 768 -13.36 -38.62 -32.97
CA LEU A 768 -12.56 -39.84 -32.94
C LEU A 768 -12.20 -40.22 -31.51
N SER A 769 -11.94 -41.52 -31.28
CA SER A 769 -11.46 -42.02 -29.99
C SER A 769 -10.18 -42.82 -30.17
N ASP A 770 -9.12 -42.46 -29.45
CA ASP A 770 -7.85 -43.20 -29.41
C ASP A 770 -7.24 -43.11 -28.00
N SER A 771 -6.84 -44.25 -27.46
CA SER A 771 -6.39 -44.39 -26.08
C SER A 771 -4.88 -44.29 -25.89
N ALA A 772 -4.10 -44.10 -26.96
CA ALA A 772 -2.64 -44.17 -26.91
C ALA A 772 -2.03 -43.04 -26.07
N LEU A 773 -2.55 -41.82 -26.22
CA LEU A 773 -2.18 -40.65 -25.42
C LEU A 773 -3.47 -40.03 -24.86
N ARG A 774 -3.57 -39.89 -23.54
CA ARG A 774 -4.73 -39.30 -22.84
C ARG A 774 -4.40 -37.93 -22.24
N LYS A 775 -3.17 -37.78 -21.76
CA LYS A 775 -2.62 -36.53 -21.23
C LYS A 775 -1.39 -36.13 -22.02
N GLY A 776 -1.21 -34.83 -22.25
CA GLY A 776 0.03 -34.34 -22.85
C GLY A 776 0.06 -32.84 -23.11
N TYR A 777 1.13 -32.40 -23.75
CA TYR A 777 1.37 -31.02 -24.14
C TYR A 777 0.70 -30.72 -25.49
N PHE A 778 0.62 -29.44 -25.82
CA PHE A 778 0.02 -28.93 -27.04
C PHE A 778 1.03 -28.08 -27.82
N GLY A 779 0.79 -27.94 -29.11
CA GLY A 779 1.50 -27.00 -29.93
C GLY A 779 1.01 -26.95 -31.37
N VAL A 780 1.86 -26.52 -32.28
CA VAL A 780 1.51 -26.36 -33.71
C VAL A 780 2.50 -27.10 -34.59
N SER A 781 2.06 -27.48 -35.79
CA SER A 781 2.86 -28.22 -36.76
C SER A 781 2.68 -27.73 -38.18
N VAL A 782 3.74 -27.90 -38.97
CA VAL A 782 3.77 -27.71 -40.42
C VAL A 782 4.45 -28.93 -41.03
N ASP A 783 3.79 -29.54 -42.01
CA ASP A 783 4.30 -30.70 -42.72
C ASP A 783 5.41 -30.31 -43.72
N LYS A 784 5.99 -31.34 -44.32
CA LYS A 784 7.08 -31.24 -45.29
C LYS A 784 6.69 -30.43 -46.54
N ALA A 785 7.69 -29.82 -47.22
CA ALA A 785 7.69 -29.31 -48.61
C ALA A 785 7.63 -27.79 -48.83
N ASP A 786 8.63 -27.04 -48.34
CA ASP A 786 8.76 -25.60 -48.61
C ASP A 786 7.48 -24.82 -48.27
N LEU A 787 6.82 -25.19 -47.17
CA LEU A 787 5.55 -24.62 -46.71
C LEU A 787 5.80 -23.61 -45.59
N GLU A 788 5.21 -22.44 -45.73
CA GLU A 788 5.12 -21.42 -44.68
C GLU A 788 3.67 -21.31 -44.19
N ALA A 789 3.48 -21.52 -42.90
CA ALA A 789 2.22 -21.28 -42.19
C ALA A 789 2.45 -20.36 -40.99
N ALA A 790 1.45 -19.53 -40.71
CA ALA A 790 1.42 -18.63 -39.57
C ALA A 790 0.36 -19.06 -38.56
N PHE A 791 0.67 -18.91 -37.28
CA PHE A 791 -0.21 -19.26 -36.16
C PHE A 791 -0.35 -18.10 -35.18
N ASP A 792 -1.55 -17.91 -34.64
CA ASP A 792 -1.83 -16.89 -33.61
C ASP A 792 -2.90 -17.37 -32.61
N ASN A 793 -3.00 -16.68 -31.47
CA ASN A 793 -4.06 -16.86 -30.47
C ASN A 793 -4.26 -18.32 -29.97
N VAL A 794 -3.19 -18.95 -29.48
CA VAL A 794 -3.26 -20.25 -28.81
C VAL A 794 -3.95 -20.12 -27.46
N ARG A 795 -5.02 -20.90 -27.23
CA ARG A 795 -5.72 -20.94 -25.93
C ARG A 795 -6.11 -22.36 -25.57
N VAL A 796 -5.94 -22.70 -24.30
CA VAL A 796 -6.24 -24.02 -23.74
C VAL A 796 -7.02 -23.85 -22.45
N TRP A 797 -8.08 -24.63 -22.28
CA TRP A 797 -8.93 -24.66 -21.09
C TRP A 797 -8.98 -26.05 -20.49
N ASN A 798 -8.96 -26.13 -19.16
CA ASN A 798 -9.34 -27.34 -18.44
C ASN A 798 -10.87 -27.47 -18.45
N LEU A 799 -11.37 -28.69 -18.63
CA LEU A 799 -12.81 -28.98 -18.57
C LEU A 799 -13.22 -29.34 -17.13
N LYS A 800 -14.50 -29.17 -16.82
CA LYS A 800 -15.10 -29.58 -15.54
C LYS A 800 -15.38 -31.07 -15.44
#